data_AF-A0A222P0W5-F1
#
_entry.id   AF-A0A222P0W5-F1
#
_cell.length_a   1.000
_cell.length_b   1.000
_cell.length_c   1.000
_cell.angle_alpha   90.00
_cell.angle_beta   90.00
_cell.angle_gamma   90.00
#
_symmetry.space_group_name_H-M   'P 1'
#
loop_
_entity.id
_entity.type
_entity.pdbx_description
1 polymer ?
#
loop_
_entity_poly.entity_id
_entity_poly.type
_entity_poly.pdbx_seq_one_letter_code
_entity_poly.pdbx_strand_id
1 'polypeptide(L)'
;MFPVKLIGERLQTVIPLQVKPHAHEEMPTITGSAISSQAGTVFYGYYNMEYKLPGNDCLRIFANHNKKNVQLLLLTHDPHKLNALPGARLSSLVANTIQQVNRYCIRSAHYQQPRTNAQRAKYELATACIAQLSQLLATERELSWSDWEGQEKLRAKVIAILNEARGKNLLIATNPVVSEGKLDTILYESSQAAQHYQFNRVHAVCKIDQLDFSEETAEKIFVWDSELHIGQNEEALNDAIRVICQQYGLVPPVSLSNIPANRFKRLQLFVRKLWLDGRDWMNHLAYPQKASPETYIETRADGLSITKIKPYYYLDGLAQIGYPTLDDLISCISKHPKAMSTHASSTQEATQWLISRPNGSWVKLPDKVILRLHNELVTVHFFQEQGLFFPLPCGEDLFMLSQLGKHHLYLPERASLQLKAFFSRLPVFFNYLFRSISQFVRDLYQEFINHIHLNHIQSTPQSSVDSKKLNRLSYLQKALHEHGLLANGLTLEEFVRTELQKNHYILVREKHAPSPPPYENPLHRFLSVLRHLGGFFVDTSEKNPILGTLAMAAYVYGAGAVIAPETLSSLLTKLNLGGLIKGIKPTQIMAKWMSHGTTSEAISAAMTYWQAIVVGGDLDQFFIKAVDLLKEEPAEVAIVISLAIILGYGLCKTVPSLEEEMGQFPYINYAALGAKGGAAIYDTIMHPGDDWLLGSIKWLLRGALNLAKLVGGPFVEAYFYGYRNGFLSGLKKSQHLFVKLTKQFFAALADLVLEMITIPVLELSSLLIHVPFRGITKLLSKSLAVLGNWELLGDQLMKFATRANSWGYLPGFRLSPLYGFRSPFGHYAENKWANLTLNALMLFLLPPLMLLKNLIVLPVIDSLSFLLRSLLTLLDPLSRGIAYGIGLFLKITGVFWDHSVGILCNLTAYAITYGCSQLDTIAGHFKQYLVAKIQVERRKLYHWAFTQEEEKAFHKIHNDVEHFRDPMKFERLPHTSTGCVLENLLSNAVQNLPAENPKHTLLFHSASARNSKSIISSQEDPASYQQAPTY
;
A
#
# COMPACT_ATOMS: atom_id res chain seq x y z
N MET A 1 -18.40 -13.18 -15.63
CA MET A 1 -17.97 -14.60 -15.72
C MET A 1 -17.17 -14.77 -16.99
N PHE A 2 -15.93 -15.24 -16.90
CA PHE A 2 -15.12 -15.61 -18.06
C PHE A 2 -15.59 -16.96 -18.64
N PRO A 3 -15.48 -17.20 -19.96
CA PRO A 3 -15.78 -18.50 -20.53
C PRO A 3 -14.70 -19.52 -20.15
N VAL A 4 -15.11 -20.76 -19.87
CA VAL A 4 -14.19 -21.88 -19.63
C VAL A 4 -14.07 -22.69 -20.93
N LYS A 5 -12.84 -23.01 -21.35
CA LYS A 5 -12.56 -23.90 -22.50
C LYS A 5 -11.77 -25.12 -22.03
N LEU A 6 -11.90 -26.24 -22.75
CA LEU A 6 -10.98 -27.37 -22.61
C LEU A 6 -9.72 -27.08 -23.44
N ILE A 7 -8.55 -27.03 -22.81
CA ILE A 7 -7.25 -26.71 -23.42
C ILE A 7 -6.23 -27.68 -22.83
N GLY A 8 -5.56 -28.49 -23.67
CA GLY A 8 -4.58 -29.48 -23.22
C GLY A 8 -5.16 -30.42 -22.14
N GLU A 9 -6.32 -31.02 -22.43
CA GLU A 9 -7.10 -31.90 -21.54
C GLU A 9 -7.71 -31.21 -20.28
N ARG A 10 -7.44 -29.93 -20.05
CA ARG A 10 -7.80 -29.22 -18.81
C ARG A 10 -8.87 -28.17 -19.03
N LEU A 11 -9.81 -28.03 -18.09
CA LEU A 11 -10.75 -26.91 -18.07
C LEU A 11 -10.03 -25.65 -17.58
N GLN A 12 -9.81 -24.68 -18.47
CA GLN A 12 -9.16 -23.42 -18.17
C GLN A 12 -10.08 -22.21 -18.37
N THR A 13 -9.93 -21.21 -17.51
CA THR A 13 -10.66 -19.93 -17.55
C THR A 13 -10.03 -19.02 -18.60
N VAL A 14 -10.76 -18.66 -19.64
CA VAL A 14 -10.21 -17.87 -20.75
C VAL A 14 -10.31 -16.38 -20.44
N ILE A 15 -9.17 -15.72 -20.39
CA ILE A 15 -9.04 -14.28 -20.20
C ILE A 15 -8.84 -13.65 -21.58
N PRO A 16 -9.82 -12.90 -22.11
CA PRO A 16 -9.67 -12.21 -23.38
C PRO A 16 -8.80 -10.96 -23.20
N LEU A 17 -7.72 -10.89 -23.94
CA LEU A 17 -6.89 -9.71 -24.17
C LEU A 17 -6.95 -9.35 -25.66
N GLN A 18 -6.74 -8.09 -26.02
CA GLN A 18 -6.50 -7.72 -27.40
C GLN A 18 -5.10 -8.16 -27.84
N VAL A 19 -4.08 -7.85 -27.02
CA VAL A 19 -2.69 -8.32 -27.22
C VAL A 19 -2.24 -9.09 -25.99
N LYS A 20 -1.87 -10.36 -26.16
CA LYS A 20 -1.28 -11.16 -25.09
C LYS A 20 0.22 -10.83 -24.91
N PRO A 21 0.80 -11.04 -23.71
CA PRO A 21 2.21 -10.76 -23.43
C PRO A 21 3.19 -11.37 -24.44
N HIS A 22 4.34 -10.74 -24.61
CA HIS A 22 5.47 -11.23 -25.41
C HIS A 22 6.03 -12.54 -24.83
N ALA A 23 6.23 -12.56 -23.52
CA ALA A 23 6.65 -13.73 -22.73
C ALA A 23 5.81 -13.82 -21.45
N HIS A 24 5.63 -15.03 -20.93
CA HIS A 24 4.97 -15.27 -19.64
C HIS A 24 5.42 -16.59 -18.99
N GLU A 25 5.71 -16.58 -17.70
CA GLU A 25 6.44 -17.66 -17.00
C GLU A 25 5.96 -17.84 -15.56
N GLU A 26 6.05 -19.08 -15.04
CA GLU A 26 5.68 -19.43 -13.66
C GLU A 26 6.92 -19.64 -12.77
N MET A 27 7.05 -18.84 -11.70
CA MET A 27 8.12 -18.99 -10.72
C MET A 27 7.60 -19.67 -9.44
N PRO A 28 8.29 -20.69 -8.89
CA PRO A 28 7.83 -21.44 -7.73
C PRO A 28 7.82 -20.63 -6.44
N THR A 29 6.87 -20.91 -5.55
CA THR A 29 6.98 -20.52 -4.13
C THR A 29 7.79 -21.58 -3.38
N ILE A 30 8.79 -21.17 -2.62
CA ILE A 30 9.66 -22.07 -1.83
C ILE A 30 9.43 -21.78 -0.35
N THR A 31 9.02 -22.79 0.40
CA THR A 31 8.81 -22.71 1.86
C THR A 31 9.55 -23.82 2.58
N GLY A 32 10.46 -23.47 3.49
CA GLY A 32 11.12 -24.44 4.38
C GLY A 32 10.24 -24.82 5.58
N SER A 33 10.30 -26.08 5.99
CA SER A 33 9.55 -26.60 7.15
C SER A 33 10.08 -26.03 8.47
N ALA A 34 9.18 -25.66 9.38
CA ALA A 34 9.51 -25.05 10.67
C ALA A 34 10.36 -25.94 11.61
N ILE A 35 10.34 -27.26 11.39
CA ILE A 35 11.12 -28.26 12.15
C ILE A 35 12.36 -28.77 11.40
N SER A 36 12.75 -28.10 10.31
CA SER A 36 13.89 -28.48 9.46
C SER A 36 15.06 -27.51 9.55
N SER A 37 16.21 -27.90 8.98
CA SER A 37 17.36 -27.01 8.79
C SER A 37 17.04 -25.76 7.95
N GLN A 38 15.98 -25.84 7.13
CA GLN A 38 15.51 -24.81 6.20
C GLN A 38 14.44 -23.88 6.80
N ALA A 39 14.18 -23.95 8.12
CA ALA A 39 13.17 -23.13 8.77
C ALA A 39 13.36 -21.63 8.48
N GLY A 40 12.28 -20.96 8.11
CA GLY A 40 12.24 -19.53 7.79
C GLY A 40 12.80 -19.15 6.41
N THR A 41 13.17 -20.12 5.58
CA THR A 41 13.32 -19.93 4.13
C THR A 41 11.93 -19.79 3.52
N VAL A 42 11.58 -18.58 3.07
CA VAL A 42 10.27 -18.28 2.46
C VAL A 42 10.49 -17.32 1.29
N PHE A 43 10.50 -17.86 0.08
CA PHE A 43 10.55 -17.11 -1.17
C PHE A 43 9.21 -17.26 -1.89
N TYR A 44 8.52 -16.15 -2.12
CA TYR A 44 7.20 -16.17 -2.77
C TYR A 44 7.36 -16.07 -4.29
N GLY A 45 6.86 -17.08 -4.99
CA GLY A 45 6.83 -17.11 -6.45
C GLY A 45 5.81 -16.14 -7.04
N TYR A 46 5.80 -16.05 -8.36
CA TYR A 46 4.94 -15.18 -9.12
C TYR A 46 4.70 -15.74 -10.53
N TYR A 47 3.61 -15.30 -11.15
CA TYR A 47 3.44 -15.41 -12.60
C TYR A 47 3.93 -14.11 -13.26
N ASN A 48 4.98 -14.21 -14.09
CA ASN A 48 5.56 -13.14 -14.89
C ASN A 48 4.79 -12.99 -16.21
N MET A 49 4.55 -11.75 -16.64
CA MET A 49 4.01 -11.41 -17.97
C MET A 49 4.72 -10.16 -18.46
N GLU A 50 5.24 -10.19 -19.69
CA GLU A 50 6.09 -9.14 -20.25
C GLU A 50 5.50 -8.48 -21.50
N TYR A 51 5.53 -7.15 -21.57
CA TYR A 51 5.21 -6.37 -22.76
C TYR A 51 6.37 -5.47 -23.16
N LYS A 52 6.65 -5.44 -24.47
CA LYS A 52 7.54 -4.49 -25.12
C LYS A 52 6.80 -3.20 -25.44
N LEU A 53 7.50 -2.08 -25.26
CA LEU A 53 6.98 -0.72 -25.42
C LEU A 53 7.92 0.11 -26.31
N PRO A 54 7.43 1.19 -26.95
CA PRO A 54 8.23 1.99 -27.87
C PRO A 54 9.48 2.60 -27.22
N GLY A 55 10.63 2.42 -27.89
CA GLY A 55 11.94 2.96 -27.47
C GLY A 55 12.80 1.97 -26.68
N ASN A 56 12.76 0.67 -27.03
CA ASN A 56 13.41 -0.42 -26.30
C ASN A 56 12.94 -0.57 -24.83
N ASP A 57 11.80 0.03 -24.47
CA ASP A 57 11.29 0.03 -23.10
C ASP A 57 10.45 -1.24 -22.83
N CYS A 58 10.37 -1.66 -21.56
CA CYS A 58 9.74 -2.93 -21.18
C CYS A 58 8.90 -2.81 -19.91
N LEU A 59 7.71 -3.40 -19.92
CA LEU A 59 6.79 -3.49 -18.78
C LEU A 59 6.61 -4.97 -18.38
N ARG A 60 7.18 -5.36 -17.23
CA ARG A 60 6.91 -6.65 -16.59
C ARG A 60 5.79 -6.51 -15.55
N ILE A 61 4.94 -7.52 -15.50
CA ILE A 61 3.70 -7.55 -14.72
C ILE A 61 3.72 -8.85 -13.90
N PHE A 62 3.89 -8.74 -12.58
CA PHE A 62 4.07 -9.87 -11.68
C PHE A 62 2.85 -10.10 -10.80
N ALA A 63 2.13 -11.20 -11.06
CA ALA A 63 1.09 -11.70 -10.15
C ALA A 63 1.75 -12.56 -9.06
N ASN A 64 2.22 -11.92 -7.99
CA ASN A 64 2.87 -12.54 -6.84
C ASN A 64 1.90 -13.45 -6.06
N HIS A 65 2.33 -14.67 -5.68
CA HIS A 65 1.47 -15.66 -5.01
C HIS A 65 0.99 -15.26 -3.59
N ASN A 66 1.61 -14.26 -2.96
CA ASN A 66 1.28 -13.79 -1.62
C ASN A 66 0.52 -12.45 -1.57
N LYS A 67 0.48 -11.68 -2.66
CA LYS A 67 -0.04 -10.30 -2.69
C LYS A 67 -1.35 -10.21 -3.46
N LYS A 68 -2.28 -9.38 -2.98
CA LYS A 68 -3.53 -9.05 -3.70
C LYS A 68 -3.25 -8.32 -5.01
N ASN A 69 -2.44 -7.26 -4.93
CA ASN A 69 -2.25 -6.34 -6.04
C ASN A 69 -0.99 -6.70 -6.82
N VAL A 70 -1.19 -6.86 -8.12
CA VAL A 70 -0.17 -7.14 -9.13
C VAL A 70 0.89 -6.05 -9.14
N GLN A 71 2.16 -6.46 -9.25
CA GLN A 71 3.31 -5.57 -9.23
C GLN A 71 3.73 -5.26 -10.67
N LEU A 72 3.81 -3.98 -11.01
CA LEU A 72 4.40 -3.48 -12.25
C LEU A 72 5.88 -3.14 -12.02
N LEU A 73 6.71 -3.56 -12.96
CA LEU A 73 8.11 -3.18 -13.08
C LEU A 73 8.31 -2.58 -14.47
N LEU A 74 8.58 -1.28 -14.53
CA LEU A 74 8.83 -0.57 -15.79
C LEU A 74 10.33 -0.35 -15.94
N LEU A 75 10.90 -0.87 -17.02
CA LEU A 75 12.27 -0.61 -17.45
C LEU A 75 12.19 0.43 -18.58
N THR A 76 12.82 1.59 -18.41
CA THR A 76 12.81 2.66 -19.41
C THR A 76 14.17 3.34 -19.57
N HIS A 77 14.46 3.78 -20.79
CA HIS A 77 15.64 4.59 -21.13
C HIS A 77 15.38 6.10 -20.99
N ASP A 78 14.12 6.53 -20.79
CA ASP A 78 13.73 7.94 -20.74
C ASP A 78 13.42 8.41 -19.30
N PRO A 79 14.30 9.22 -18.68
CA PRO A 79 14.10 9.70 -17.32
C PRO A 79 12.93 10.71 -17.18
N HIS A 80 12.44 11.31 -18.28
CA HIS A 80 11.31 12.23 -18.21
C HIS A 80 9.98 11.50 -17.95
N LYS A 81 9.82 10.27 -18.45
CA LYS A 81 8.64 9.43 -18.15
C LYS A 81 8.50 9.16 -16.64
N LEU A 82 9.62 8.97 -15.95
CA LEU A 82 9.67 8.68 -14.50
C LEU A 82 9.04 9.80 -13.66
N ASN A 83 9.29 11.06 -14.05
CA ASN A 83 8.80 12.23 -13.31
C ASN A 83 7.26 12.28 -13.22
N ALA A 84 6.54 11.67 -14.17
CA ALA A 84 5.08 11.57 -14.18
C ALA A 84 4.52 10.38 -13.37
N LEU A 85 5.33 9.35 -13.08
CA LEU A 85 4.86 8.12 -12.43
C LEU A 85 4.46 8.38 -10.96
N PRO A 86 3.38 7.73 -10.47
CA PRO A 86 2.94 7.91 -9.10
C PRO A 86 3.80 7.09 -8.13
N GLY A 87 4.63 7.74 -7.32
CA GLY A 87 5.32 7.13 -6.19
C GLY A 87 5.46 8.07 -5.00
N ALA A 88 5.56 7.53 -3.78
CA ALA A 88 5.98 8.34 -2.64
C ALA A 88 7.41 8.87 -2.86
N ARG A 89 7.65 10.13 -2.42
CA ARG A 89 8.98 10.79 -2.47
C ARG A 89 9.36 11.20 -1.04
N LEU A 90 9.74 10.24 -0.21
CA LEU A 90 9.88 10.39 1.25
C LEU A 90 11.05 11.29 1.67
N SER A 91 11.99 11.61 0.78
CA SER A 91 13.20 12.40 1.06
C SER A 91 13.18 13.82 0.47
N SER A 92 12.05 14.22 -0.15
CA SER A 92 11.76 15.59 -0.56
C SER A 92 10.35 15.99 -0.10
N LEU A 93 10.24 17.06 0.67
CA LEU A 93 8.95 17.61 1.11
C LEU A 93 8.14 18.12 -0.09
N VAL A 94 8.80 18.87 -0.96
CA VAL A 94 8.15 19.54 -2.09
C VAL A 94 7.72 18.52 -3.16
N ALA A 95 8.58 17.58 -3.53
CA ALA A 95 8.25 16.58 -4.55
C ALA A 95 7.17 15.59 -4.09
N ASN A 96 7.12 15.24 -2.80
CA ASN A 96 6.06 14.39 -2.24
C ASN A 96 4.69 15.09 -2.30
N THR A 97 4.62 16.35 -1.89
CA THR A 97 3.35 17.12 -1.91
C THR A 97 2.85 17.36 -3.34
N ILE A 98 3.75 17.66 -4.29
CA ILE A 98 3.43 17.69 -5.73
C ILE A 98 2.84 16.35 -6.19
N GLN A 99 3.49 15.22 -5.86
CA GLN A 99 3.03 13.91 -6.29
C GLN A 99 1.65 13.57 -5.70
N GLN A 100 1.40 13.90 -4.43
CA GLN A 100 0.14 13.65 -3.76
C GLN A 100 -1.01 14.46 -4.39
N VAL A 101 -0.81 15.75 -4.67
CA VAL A 101 -1.79 16.60 -5.37
C VAL A 101 -2.02 16.11 -6.81
N ASN A 102 -0.97 15.67 -7.53
CA ASN A 102 -1.09 15.18 -8.91
C ASN A 102 -1.99 13.93 -9.03
N ARG A 103 -2.13 13.10 -7.97
CA ARG A 103 -3.11 11.99 -7.94
C ARG A 103 -4.54 12.49 -8.20
N TYR A 104 -4.89 13.71 -7.81
CA TYR A 104 -6.19 14.31 -8.15
C TYR A 104 -6.29 14.62 -9.65
N CYS A 105 -5.25 15.22 -10.24
CA CYS A 105 -5.20 15.59 -11.65
C CYS A 105 -5.34 14.35 -12.56
N ILE A 106 -4.56 13.29 -12.30
CA ILE A 106 -4.62 12.00 -13.02
C ILE A 106 -6.04 11.42 -13.01
N ARG A 107 -6.72 11.42 -11.86
CA ARG A 107 -8.08 10.89 -11.72
C ARG A 107 -9.14 11.78 -12.36
N SER A 108 -8.98 13.10 -12.26
CA SER A 108 -9.88 14.10 -12.83
C SER A 108 -9.82 14.14 -14.37
N ALA A 109 -8.69 13.72 -14.98
CA ALA A 109 -8.63 13.44 -16.43
C ALA A 109 -9.64 12.35 -16.87
N HIS A 110 -9.90 11.38 -15.99
CA HIS A 110 -10.72 10.19 -16.26
C HIS A 110 -12.16 10.30 -15.72
N TYR A 111 -12.63 11.49 -15.33
CA TYR A 111 -14.04 11.72 -15.01
C TYR A 111 -14.91 11.69 -16.29
N GLN A 112 -16.21 11.37 -16.12
CA GLN A 112 -17.18 11.41 -17.21
C GLN A 112 -17.18 12.78 -17.91
N GLN A 113 -17.08 12.78 -19.24
CA GLN A 113 -17.00 13.99 -20.05
C GLN A 113 -18.38 14.40 -20.60
N PRO A 114 -18.62 15.71 -20.84
CA PRO A 114 -17.74 16.83 -20.50
C PRO A 114 -17.71 17.13 -19.00
N ARG A 115 -16.52 17.42 -18.44
CA ARG A 115 -16.39 17.91 -17.05
C ARG A 115 -17.30 19.12 -16.79
N THR A 116 -17.97 19.13 -15.64
CA THR A 116 -18.76 20.28 -15.16
C THR A 116 -17.85 21.45 -14.78
N ASN A 117 -18.38 22.68 -14.76
CA ASN A 117 -17.60 23.88 -14.44
C ASN A 117 -16.89 23.79 -13.07
N ALA A 118 -17.55 23.23 -12.05
CA ALA A 118 -16.94 23.01 -10.74
C ALA A 118 -15.82 21.94 -10.76
N GLN A 119 -15.86 20.97 -11.67
CA GLN A 119 -14.78 19.99 -11.85
C GLN A 119 -13.59 20.59 -12.61
N ARG A 120 -13.84 21.54 -13.53
CA ARG A 120 -12.79 22.31 -14.22
C ARG A 120 -12.06 23.23 -13.25
N ALA A 121 -12.79 24.06 -12.51
CA ALA A 121 -12.21 24.94 -11.48
C ALA A 121 -11.39 24.18 -10.41
N LYS A 122 -11.84 23.01 -9.96
CA LYS A 122 -11.07 22.15 -9.03
C LYS A 122 -9.83 21.53 -9.66
N TYR A 123 -9.84 21.22 -10.96
CA TYR A 123 -8.66 20.74 -11.70
C TYR A 123 -7.64 21.87 -11.89
N GLU A 124 -8.10 23.06 -12.32
CA GLU A 124 -7.30 24.28 -12.49
C GLU A 124 -6.62 24.69 -11.18
N LEU A 125 -7.36 24.67 -10.07
CA LEU A 125 -6.84 24.91 -8.72
C LEU A 125 -5.74 23.91 -8.34
N ALA A 126 -5.93 22.62 -8.60
CA ALA A 126 -4.92 21.60 -8.32
C ALA A 126 -3.66 21.79 -9.19
N THR A 127 -3.79 22.14 -10.47
CA THR A 127 -2.65 22.45 -11.34
C THR A 127 -1.93 23.74 -10.93
N ALA A 128 -2.65 24.76 -10.47
CA ALA A 128 -2.04 26.00 -9.95
C ALA A 128 -1.27 25.75 -8.64
N CYS A 129 -1.80 24.91 -7.75
CA CYS A 129 -1.10 24.46 -6.54
C CYS A 129 0.21 23.73 -6.89
N ILE A 130 0.18 22.80 -7.85
CA ILE A 130 1.38 22.10 -8.36
C ILE A 130 2.40 23.11 -8.94
N ALA A 131 1.94 24.11 -9.70
CA ALA A 131 2.81 25.13 -10.30
C ALA A 131 3.43 26.11 -9.28
N GLN A 132 2.78 26.35 -8.14
CA GLN A 132 3.38 27.09 -7.01
C GLN A 132 4.38 26.23 -6.23
N LEU A 133 4.06 24.94 -6.00
CA LEU A 133 4.97 24.03 -5.32
C LEU A 133 6.22 23.73 -6.15
N SER A 134 6.13 23.60 -7.48
CA SER A 134 7.29 23.28 -8.33
C SER A 134 8.37 24.38 -8.31
N GLN A 135 8.00 25.64 -8.09
CA GLN A 135 8.96 26.74 -7.88
C GLN A 135 9.83 26.53 -6.63
N LEU A 136 9.34 25.82 -5.61
CA LEU A 136 10.07 25.54 -4.38
C LEU A 136 11.07 24.36 -4.51
N LEU A 137 11.02 23.58 -5.60
CA LEU A 137 11.94 22.44 -5.82
C LEU A 137 13.40 22.88 -5.94
N ALA A 138 13.67 24.08 -6.47
CA ALA A 138 15.01 24.65 -6.50
C ALA A 138 15.47 25.06 -5.10
N THR A 139 14.65 25.86 -4.39
CA THR A 139 14.92 26.32 -3.02
C THR A 139 15.14 25.18 -2.03
N GLU A 140 14.45 24.05 -2.18
CA GLU A 140 14.67 22.85 -1.35
C GLU A 140 16.10 22.27 -1.51
N ARG A 141 16.68 22.34 -2.72
CA ARG A 141 18.04 21.85 -3.02
C ARG A 141 19.13 22.86 -2.61
N GLU A 142 18.78 24.13 -2.50
CA GLU A 142 19.68 25.22 -2.05
C GLU A 142 19.87 25.25 -0.52
N LEU A 143 18.93 24.64 0.24
CA LEU A 143 19.02 24.56 1.70
C LEU A 143 20.09 23.56 2.15
N SER A 144 21.00 24.02 3.02
CA SER A 144 21.92 23.11 3.72
C SER A 144 21.16 22.27 4.77
N TRP A 145 21.69 21.08 5.06
CA TRP A 145 21.18 20.21 6.15
C TRP A 145 21.19 20.91 7.52
N SER A 146 22.11 21.87 7.70
CA SER A 146 22.26 22.67 8.92
C SER A 146 21.36 23.91 8.99
N ASP A 147 20.74 24.38 7.90
CA ASP A 147 19.80 25.52 7.93
C ASP A 147 18.41 25.08 8.41
N TRP A 148 18.32 24.82 9.72
CA TRP A 148 17.07 24.41 10.35
C TRP A 148 15.98 25.49 10.23
N GLU A 149 16.31 26.79 10.22
CA GLU A 149 15.31 27.84 10.11
C GLU A 149 14.80 28.00 8.67
N GLY A 150 15.67 27.87 7.66
CA GLY A 150 15.28 27.82 6.24
C GLY A 150 14.40 26.61 5.91
N GLN A 151 14.73 25.43 6.45
CA GLN A 151 13.90 24.23 6.30
C GLN A 151 12.52 24.37 6.94
N GLU A 152 12.42 24.93 8.15
CA GLU A 152 11.12 25.20 8.79
C GLU A 152 10.32 26.30 8.05
N LYS A 153 11.00 27.33 7.51
CA LYS A 153 10.38 28.33 6.60
C LYS A 153 9.85 27.68 5.32
N LEU A 154 10.56 26.70 4.75
CA LEU A 154 10.10 25.94 3.58
C LEU A 154 8.83 25.13 3.93
N ARG A 155 8.82 24.43 5.07
CA ARG A 155 7.61 23.71 5.53
C ARG A 155 6.42 24.67 5.69
N ALA A 156 6.62 25.82 6.32
CA ALA A 156 5.58 26.83 6.48
C ALA A 156 5.04 27.35 5.13
N LYS A 157 5.90 27.55 4.11
CA LYS A 157 5.49 27.93 2.74
C LYS A 157 4.65 26.84 2.06
N VAL A 158 5.09 25.58 2.13
CA VAL A 158 4.37 24.43 1.53
C VAL A 158 2.98 24.27 2.16
N ILE A 159 2.89 24.34 3.49
CA ILE A 159 1.61 24.27 4.22
C ILE A 159 0.71 25.46 3.89
N ALA A 160 1.25 26.67 3.71
CA ALA A 160 0.48 27.85 3.31
C ALA A 160 -0.15 27.69 1.92
N ILE A 161 0.61 27.23 0.92
CA ILE A 161 0.10 26.94 -0.44
C ILE A 161 -1.04 25.91 -0.41
N LEU A 162 -0.86 24.82 0.34
CA LEU A 162 -1.87 23.78 0.49
C LEU A 162 -3.14 24.30 1.20
N ASN A 163 -3.00 25.16 2.21
CA ASN A 163 -4.13 25.78 2.91
C ASN A 163 -4.86 26.83 2.06
N GLU A 164 -4.14 27.63 1.26
CA GLU A 164 -4.75 28.57 0.31
C GLU A 164 -5.56 27.82 -0.77
N ALA A 165 -4.98 26.76 -1.33
CA ALA A 165 -5.67 25.85 -2.24
C ALA A 165 -6.92 25.22 -1.58
N ARG A 166 -6.82 24.81 -0.31
CA ARG A 166 -7.95 24.27 0.45
C ARG A 166 -9.05 25.33 0.66
N GLY A 167 -8.70 26.55 1.04
CA GLY A 167 -9.63 27.68 1.19
C GLY A 167 -10.39 27.99 -0.12
N LYS A 168 -9.68 28.05 -1.26
CA LYS A 168 -10.29 28.21 -2.58
C LYS A 168 -11.22 27.04 -2.93
N ASN A 169 -10.86 25.80 -2.57
CA ASN A 169 -11.71 24.62 -2.77
C ASN A 169 -12.99 24.65 -1.90
N LEU A 170 -12.93 25.23 -0.70
CA LEU A 170 -14.11 25.49 0.14
C LEU A 170 -15.03 26.54 -0.47
N LEU A 171 -14.48 27.62 -1.05
CA LEU A 171 -15.29 28.63 -1.74
C LEU A 171 -16.04 28.04 -2.95
N ILE A 172 -15.40 27.18 -3.75
CA ILE A 172 -16.05 26.42 -4.84
C ILE A 172 -17.15 25.48 -4.29
N ALA A 173 -16.99 24.97 -3.07
CA ALA A 173 -17.93 24.08 -2.40
C ALA A 173 -18.97 24.80 -1.52
N THR A 174 -19.14 26.11 -1.68
CA THR A 174 -20.29 26.83 -1.11
C THR A 174 -21.60 26.47 -1.82
N ASN A 175 -21.58 26.22 -3.14
CA ASN A 175 -22.77 25.75 -3.86
C ASN A 175 -23.27 24.41 -3.27
N PRO A 176 -24.55 24.28 -2.89
CA PRO A 176 -25.04 23.16 -2.09
C PRO A 176 -25.00 21.79 -2.81
N VAL A 177 -24.80 21.75 -4.12
CA VAL A 177 -24.65 20.51 -4.92
C VAL A 177 -23.17 20.16 -5.18
N VAL A 178 -22.23 21.07 -4.89
CA VAL A 178 -20.79 20.88 -5.10
C VAL A 178 -20.10 20.48 -3.79
N SER A 179 -19.90 19.18 -3.58
CA SER A 179 -19.12 18.69 -2.44
C SER A 179 -17.65 19.13 -2.49
N GLU A 180 -17.04 19.36 -1.33
CA GLU A 180 -15.60 19.61 -1.15
C GLU A 180 -14.76 18.51 -1.84
N GLY A 181 -15.12 17.24 -1.61
CA GLY A 181 -14.70 16.08 -2.40
C GLY A 181 -13.27 15.59 -2.16
N LYS A 182 -12.83 14.57 -2.91
CA LYS A 182 -11.50 13.93 -2.79
C LYS A 182 -10.33 14.93 -2.92
N LEU A 183 -10.54 16.12 -3.52
CA LEU A 183 -9.52 17.18 -3.55
C LEU A 183 -9.26 17.78 -2.15
N ASP A 184 -10.29 18.00 -1.33
CA ASP A 184 -10.09 18.47 0.06
C ASP A 184 -9.34 17.41 0.87
N THR A 185 -9.71 16.14 0.70
CA THR A 185 -9.04 15.00 1.31
C THR A 185 -7.56 14.93 0.95
N ILE A 186 -7.21 15.07 -0.34
CA ILE A 186 -5.83 15.04 -0.83
C ILE A 186 -5.03 16.27 -0.35
N LEU A 187 -5.60 17.48 -0.41
CA LEU A 187 -4.93 18.69 0.10
C LEU A 187 -4.70 18.62 1.60
N TYR A 188 -5.64 18.05 2.36
CA TYR A 188 -5.49 17.83 3.79
C TYR A 188 -4.42 16.77 4.11
N GLU A 189 -4.49 15.60 3.47
CA GLU A 189 -3.51 14.53 3.65
C GLU A 189 -2.09 14.99 3.25
N SER A 190 -1.97 15.85 2.24
CA SER A 190 -0.70 16.51 1.86
C SER A 190 -0.23 17.51 2.91
N SER A 191 -1.13 18.26 3.52
CA SER A 191 -0.81 19.25 4.56
C SER A 191 -0.35 18.56 5.86
N GLN A 192 -0.97 17.43 6.24
CA GLN A 192 -0.50 16.62 7.37
C GLN A 192 0.81 15.88 7.06
N ALA A 193 0.97 15.33 5.85
CA ALA A 193 2.26 14.77 5.43
C ALA A 193 3.39 15.81 5.51
N ALA A 194 3.12 17.07 5.08
CA ALA A 194 4.06 18.18 5.22
C ALA A 194 4.32 18.57 6.68
N GLN A 195 3.29 18.57 7.53
CA GLN A 195 3.39 18.89 8.95
C GLN A 195 4.30 17.93 9.72
N HIS A 196 4.23 16.64 9.41
CA HIS A 196 4.97 15.57 10.08
C HIS A 196 6.29 15.16 9.38
N TYR A 197 6.57 15.68 8.19
CA TYR A 197 7.80 15.42 7.42
C TYR A 197 9.08 15.73 8.22
N GLN A 198 10.02 14.78 8.28
CA GLN A 198 11.33 14.98 8.91
C GLN A 198 12.41 15.21 7.85
N PHE A 199 13.07 16.36 7.90
CA PHE A 199 14.21 16.67 7.03
C PHE A 199 15.40 15.74 7.33
N ASN A 200 16.23 15.46 6.32
CA ASN A 200 17.48 14.72 6.50
C ASN A 200 18.48 15.56 7.31
N ARG A 201 19.11 14.97 8.34
CA ARG A 201 19.99 15.68 9.28
C ARG A 201 21.46 15.74 8.84
N VAL A 202 21.86 14.92 7.86
CA VAL A 202 23.26 14.77 7.40
C VAL A 202 23.44 15.17 5.94
N HIS A 203 22.41 14.99 5.11
CA HIS A 203 22.45 15.20 3.67
C HIS A 203 21.48 16.31 3.25
N ALA A 204 21.90 17.17 2.32
CA ALA A 204 20.99 18.07 1.62
C ALA A 204 20.24 17.32 0.50
N VAL A 205 19.03 17.76 0.17
CA VAL A 205 18.17 17.14 -0.84
C VAL A 205 18.78 17.36 -2.24
N CYS A 206 19.04 16.28 -2.98
CA CYS A 206 19.48 16.36 -4.38
C CYS A 206 18.35 16.01 -5.37
N LYS A 207 18.57 16.21 -6.68
CA LYS A 207 17.57 15.87 -7.72
C LYS A 207 17.10 14.41 -7.67
N ILE A 208 18.02 13.47 -7.39
CA ILE A 208 17.71 12.04 -7.26
C ILE A 208 16.78 11.79 -6.06
N ASP A 209 16.90 12.55 -4.97
CA ASP A 209 15.98 12.49 -3.81
C ASP A 209 14.60 13.11 -4.12
N GLN A 210 14.51 13.92 -5.18
CA GLN A 210 13.24 14.39 -5.76
C GLN A 210 12.69 13.44 -6.84
N LEU A 211 13.35 12.30 -7.09
CA LEU A 211 13.15 11.35 -8.20
C LEU A 211 13.26 11.99 -9.61
N ASP A 212 14.04 13.05 -9.74
CA ASP A 212 14.36 13.69 -11.03
C ASP A 212 15.71 13.17 -11.55
N PHE A 213 15.65 12.26 -12.54
CA PHE A 213 16.83 11.64 -13.16
C PHE A 213 17.26 12.34 -14.47
N SER A 214 16.75 13.53 -14.76
CA SER A 214 16.98 14.25 -16.04
C SER A 214 18.44 14.62 -16.35
N GLU A 215 19.37 14.51 -15.39
CA GLU A 215 20.81 14.74 -15.59
C GLU A 215 21.62 13.44 -15.82
N GLU A 216 21.01 12.27 -15.63
CA GLU A 216 21.64 10.96 -15.84
C GLU A 216 21.63 10.59 -17.34
N THR A 217 22.56 11.17 -18.09
CA THR A 217 22.59 11.19 -19.57
C THR A 217 23.37 10.05 -20.27
N ALA A 218 23.76 9.01 -19.54
CA ALA A 218 24.45 7.85 -20.09
C ALA A 218 23.46 6.74 -20.50
N GLU A 219 23.93 5.75 -21.29
CA GLU A 219 23.17 4.54 -21.65
C GLU A 219 22.84 3.70 -20.40
N LYS A 220 21.74 4.02 -19.72
CA LYS A 220 21.28 3.39 -18.49
C LYS A 220 19.81 3.03 -18.60
N ILE A 221 19.44 1.92 -17.95
CA ILE A 221 18.07 1.44 -17.92
C ILE A 221 17.50 1.70 -16.53
N PHE A 222 16.55 2.64 -16.45
CA PHE A 222 15.88 3.01 -15.20
C PHE A 222 14.79 1.99 -14.88
N VAL A 223 14.93 1.32 -13.73
CA VAL A 223 14.02 0.29 -13.23
C VAL A 223 13.09 0.92 -12.19
N TRP A 224 11.85 1.19 -12.57
CA TRP A 224 10.80 1.67 -11.66
C TRP A 224 9.96 0.50 -11.13
N ASP A 225 10.01 0.27 -9.82
CA ASP A 225 9.23 -0.79 -9.15
C ASP A 225 8.05 -0.22 -8.35
N SER A 226 6.84 -0.61 -8.76
CA SER A 226 5.62 -0.28 -8.03
C SER A 226 5.58 -0.82 -6.59
N GLU A 227 6.28 -1.90 -6.25
CA GLU A 227 6.39 -2.36 -4.85
C GLU A 227 7.09 -1.33 -3.97
N LEU A 228 8.15 -0.69 -4.47
CA LEU A 228 8.92 0.34 -3.76
C LEU A 228 8.14 1.66 -3.65
N HIS A 229 7.42 2.04 -4.71
CA HIS A 229 6.78 3.36 -4.82
C HIS A 229 5.30 3.43 -4.40
N ILE A 230 4.58 2.31 -4.51
CA ILE A 230 3.12 2.21 -4.35
C ILE A 230 2.73 1.10 -3.34
N GLY A 231 3.55 0.07 -3.19
CA GLY A 231 3.33 -1.06 -2.29
C GLY A 231 2.15 -1.93 -2.74
N GLN A 232 1.02 -1.80 -2.03
CA GLN A 232 -0.23 -2.53 -2.32
C GLN A 232 -1.44 -1.60 -2.49
N ASN A 233 -1.23 -0.30 -2.74
CA ASN A 233 -2.32 0.65 -2.93
C ASN A 233 -3.00 0.50 -4.32
N GLU A 234 -4.18 -0.12 -4.34
CA GLU A 234 -4.98 -0.34 -5.55
C GLU A 234 -5.36 0.96 -6.29
N GLU A 235 -5.73 2.05 -5.59
CA GLU A 235 -6.07 3.31 -6.27
C GLU A 235 -4.85 3.84 -7.06
N ALA A 236 -3.66 3.74 -6.48
CA ALA A 236 -2.42 4.24 -7.08
C ALA A 236 -1.83 3.29 -8.15
N LEU A 237 -2.04 1.97 -8.05
CA LEU A 237 -1.76 1.03 -9.14
C LEU A 237 -2.60 1.37 -10.39
N ASN A 238 -3.89 1.65 -10.20
CA ASN A 238 -4.77 2.11 -11.28
C ASN A 238 -4.33 3.48 -11.85
N ASP A 239 -3.77 4.37 -11.02
CA ASP A 239 -3.18 5.63 -11.51
C ASP A 239 -1.87 5.41 -12.27
N ALA A 240 -1.04 4.43 -11.90
CA ALA A 240 0.16 4.06 -12.64
C ALA A 240 -0.19 3.54 -14.05
N ILE A 241 -1.20 2.68 -14.16
CA ILE A 241 -1.71 2.20 -15.46
C ILE A 241 -2.20 3.36 -16.33
N ARG A 242 -2.89 4.36 -15.77
CA ARG A 242 -3.30 5.58 -16.49
C ARG A 242 -2.09 6.36 -17.02
N VAL A 243 -1.07 6.57 -16.18
CA VAL A 243 0.14 7.31 -16.59
C VAL A 243 0.94 6.54 -17.63
N ILE A 244 1.12 5.22 -17.48
CA ILE A 244 1.79 4.37 -18.48
C ILE A 244 1.05 4.44 -19.83
N CYS A 245 -0.28 4.33 -19.84
CA CYS A 245 -1.05 4.50 -21.08
C CYS A 245 -0.81 5.89 -21.71
N GLN A 246 -0.76 6.96 -20.90
CA GLN A 246 -0.52 8.32 -21.40
C GLN A 246 0.91 8.51 -21.94
N GLN A 247 1.94 7.97 -21.28
CA GLN A 247 3.35 8.14 -21.66
C GLN A 247 3.74 7.32 -22.91
N TYR A 248 3.09 6.18 -23.15
CA TYR A 248 3.36 5.30 -24.30
C TYR A 248 2.25 5.34 -25.38
N GLY A 249 1.32 6.31 -25.30
CA GLY A 249 0.26 6.50 -26.31
C GLY A 249 -0.78 5.37 -26.41
N LEU A 250 -0.88 4.51 -25.38
CA LEU A 250 -1.79 3.36 -25.38
C LEU A 250 -3.25 3.81 -25.22
N VAL A 251 -4.19 3.04 -25.78
CA VAL A 251 -5.63 3.28 -25.61
C VAL A 251 -5.99 3.25 -24.12
N PRO A 252 -6.60 4.31 -23.55
CA PRO A 252 -6.89 4.35 -22.11
C PRO A 252 -7.90 3.25 -21.71
N PRO A 253 -7.76 2.64 -20.53
CA PRO A 253 -8.65 1.57 -20.09
C PRO A 253 -10.09 2.07 -19.93
N VAL A 254 -11.05 1.39 -20.55
CA VAL A 254 -12.48 1.71 -20.47
C VAL A 254 -12.96 1.55 -19.04
N SER A 255 -12.55 0.48 -18.34
CA SER A 255 -12.88 0.23 -16.93
C SER A 255 -12.27 1.23 -15.94
N LEU A 256 -11.24 1.98 -16.34
CA LEU A 256 -10.65 3.06 -15.54
C LEU A 256 -11.06 4.47 -16.00
N SER A 257 -11.88 4.57 -17.05
CA SER A 257 -12.46 5.79 -17.61
C SER A 257 -13.82 6.13 -16.99
N ASN A 258 -14.38 7.30 -17.36
CA ASN A 258 -15.75 7.72 -17.04
C ASN A 258 -16.13 7.59 -15.55
N ILE A 259 -15.16 7.80 -14.66
CA ILE A 259 -15.34 7.64 -13.21
C ILE A 259 -16.43 8.62 -12.75
N PRO A 260 -17.52 8.16 -12.09
CA PRO A 260 -18.53 9.08 -11.58
C PRO A 260 -17.93 9.93 -10.46
N ALA A 261 -18.13 11.25 -10.52
CA ALA A 261 -17.70 12.15 -9.46
C ALA A 261 -18.57 12.02 -8.18
N ASN A 262 -19.83 11.58 -8.32
CA ASN A 262 -20.79 11.47 -7.22
C ASN A 262 -20.50 10.24 -6.32
N ARG A 263 -20.41 10.49 -5.00
CA ARG A 263 -20.17 9.49 -3.94
C ARG A 263 -21.18 8.34 -3.94
N PHE A 264 -22.49 8.65 -3.94
CA PHE A 264 -23.55 7.64 -3.95
C PHE A 264 -23.54 6.80 -5.23
N LYS A 265 -23.11 7.39 -6.36
CA LYS A 265 -22.94 6.62 -7.62
C LYS A 265 -21.77 5.65 -7.55
N ARG A 266 -20.68 6.00 -6.84
CA ARG A 266 -19.57 5.07 -6.54
C ARG A 266 -20.03 3.93 -5.62
N LEU A 267 -20.76 4.24 -4.55
CA LEU A 267 -21.34 3.21 -3.68
C LEU A 267 -22.29 2.27 -4.44
N GLN A 268 -23.15 2.81 -5.32
CA GLN A 268 -24.02 1.98 -6.17
C GLN A 268 -23.19 1.05 -7.08
N LEU A 269 -22.08 1.54 -7.66
CA LEU A 269 -21.19 0.70 -8.47
C LEU A 269 -20.43 -0.34 -7.62
N PHE A 270 -20.00 0.00 -6.40
CA PHE A 270 -19.37 -0.95 -5.47
C PHE A 270 -20.35 -2.07 -5.08
N VAL A 271 -21.55 -1.74 -4.60
CA VAL A 271 -22.56 -2.75 -4.21
C VAL A 271 -22.99 -3.58 -5.42
N ARG A 272 -23.09 -2.97 -6.62
CA ARG A 272 -23.33 -3.72 -7.87
C ARG A 272 -22.17 -4.64 -8.23
N LYS A 273 -20.91 -4.21 -8.08
CA LYS A 273 -19.73 -5.06 -8.29
C LYS A 273 -19.73 -6.21 -7.29
N LEU A 274 -19.88 -5.95 -5.99
CA LEU A 274 -19.96 -6.96 -4.94
C LEU A 274 -21.08 -7.99 -5.19
N TRP A 275 -22.25 -7.54 -5.64
CA TRP A 275 -23.34 -8.44 -6.04
C TRP A 275 -23.00 -9.29 -7.28
N LEU A 276 -22.31 -8.73 -8.27
CA LEU A 276 -21.87 -9.46 -9.47
C LEU A 276 -20.73 -10.43 -9.16
N ASP A 277 -19.70 -10.00 -8.42
CA ASP A 277 -18.62 -10.83 -7.86
C ASP A 277 -19.22 -12.01 -7.07
N GLY A 278 -20.12 -11.72 -6.13
CA GLY A 278 -20.77 -12.73 -5.29
C GLY A 278 -21.68 -13.68 -6.08
N ARG A 279 -22.36 -13.18 -7.13
CA ARG A 279 -23.13 -14.03 -8.05
C ARG A 279 -22.23 -14.93 -8.89
N ASP A 280 -21.13 -14.40 -9.44
CA ASP A 280 -20.16 -15.20 -10.20
C ASP A 280 -19.45 -16.22 -9.29
N TRP A 281 -19.20 -15.89 -8.02
CA TRP A 281 -18.69 -16.83 -7.03
C TRP A 281 -19.72 -17.93 -6.71
N MET A 282 -21.00 -17.61 -6.50
CA MET A 282 -22.06 -18.61 -6.36
C MET A 282 -22.19 -19.50 -7.61
N ASN A 283 -22.14 -18.92 -8.81
CA ASN A 283 -22.18 -19.66 -10.09
C ASN A 283 -20.98 -20.63 -10.19
N HIS A 284 -19.77 -20.17 -9.84
CA HIS A 284 -18.55 -20.98 -9.82
C HIS A 284 -18.61 -22.09 -8.76
N LEU A 285 -19.11 -21.80 -7.56
CA LEU A 285 -19.28 -22.80 -6.49
C LEU A 285 -20.31 -23.88 -6.86
N ALA A 286 -21.36 -23.52 -7.60
CA ALA A 286 -22.41 -24.41 -8.07
C ALA A 286 -22.02 -25.24 -9.31
N TYR A 287 -21.01 -24.83 -10.08
CA TYR A 287 -20.56 -25.57 -11.26
C TYR A 287 -19.98 -26.93 -10.86
N PRO A 288 -20.41 -28.05 -11.49
CA PRO A 288 -20.00 -29.40 -11.06
C PRO A 288 -18.58 -29.75 -11.48
N GLN A 289 -18.14 -29.26 -12.64
CA GLN A 289 -16.75 -29.34 -13.10
C GLN A 289 -16.09 -27.98 -12.84
N LYS A 290 -14.96 -27.98 -12.13
CA LYS A 290 -14.25 -26.74 -11.77
C LYS A 290 -12.87 -26.74 -12.39
N ALA A 291 -12.46 -25.60 -12.92
CA ALA A 291 -11.07 -25.33 -13.22
C ALA A 291 -10.30 -25.25 -11.89
N SER A 292 -9.45 -26.24 -11.62
CA SER A 292 -8.59 -26.30 -10.43
C SER A 292 -7.15 -25.92 -10.82
N PRO A 293 -6.44 -25.11 -10.02
CA PRO A 293 -5.00 -24.96 -10.19
C PRO A 293 -4.31 -26.30 -9.92
N GLU A 294 -3.32 -26.66 -10.73
CA GLU A 294 -2.39 -27.72 -10.37
C GLU A 294 -1.31 -27.14 -9.46
N THR A 295 -1.33 -27.56 -8.20
CA THR A 295 -0.29 -27.25 -7.22
C THR A 295 0.66 -28.44 -7.12
N TYR A 296 1.77 -28.38 -7.84
CA TYR A 296 2.84 -29.36 -7.73
C TYR A 296 3.70 -28.99 -6.52
N ILE A 297 3.64 -29.82 -5.46
CA ILE A 297 4.41 -29.66 -4.23
C ILE A 297 5.50 -30.73 -4.17
N GLU A 298 6.74 -30.33 -4.46
CA GLU A 298 7.93 -31.17 -4.27
C GLU A 298 8.47 -30.94 -2.86
N THR A 299 8.36 -31.94 -1.97
CA THR A 299 8.97 -31.91 -0.63
C THR A 299 10.31 -32.63 -0.63
N ARG A 300 11.38 -31.92 -0.32
CA ARG A 300 12.75 -32.45 -0.26
C ARG A 300 13.14 -32.90 1.15
N ALA A 301 14.09 -33.82 1.22
CA ALA A 301 14.56 -34.41 2.48
C ALA A 301 15.30 -33.44 3.42
N ASP A 302 15.77 -32.29 2.90
CA ASP A 302 16.36 -31.21 3.69
C ASP A 302 15.31 -30.36 4.44
N GLY A 303 14.03 -30.49 4.05
CA GLY A 303 12.89 -29.76 4.58
C GLY A 303 12.37 -28.61 3.69
N LEU A 304 12.91 -28.42 2.48
CA LEU A 304 12.29 -27.51 1.50
C LEU A 304 11.00 -28.09 0.93
N SER A 305 10.00 -27.23 0.72
CA SER A 305 8.83 -27.52 -0.11
C SER A 305 8.75 -26.51 -1.25
N ILE A 306 8.85 -27.00 -2.49
CA ILE A 306 8.78 -26.21 -3.71
C ILE A 306 7.36 -26.37 -4.26
N THR A 307 6.59 -25.28 -4.23
CA THR A 307 5.20 -25.23 -4.68
C THR A 307 5.14 -24.49 -6.02
N LYS A 308 5.08 -25.23 -7.13
CA LYS A 308 4.76 -24.69 -8.46
C LYS A 308 3.23 -24.63 -8.60
N ILE A 309 2.70 -23.48 -9.01
CA ILE A 309 1.26 -23.21 -9.08
C ILE A 309 0.92 -22.85 -10.52
N LYS A 310 0.38 -23.81 -11.28
CA LYS A 310 -0.03 -23.55 -12.66
C LYS A 310 -1.29 -22.68 -12.69
N PRO A 311 -1.30 -21.56 -13.43
CA PRO A 311 -2.52 -20.79 -13.60
C PRO A 311 -3.57 -21.64 -14.32
N TYR A 312 -4.77 -21.72 -13.72
CA TYR A 312 -5.91 -22.36 -14.38
C TYR A 312 -6.58 -21.46 -15.43
N TYR A 313 -5.92 -20.36 -15.82
CA TYR A 313 -6.38 -19.44 -16.85
C TYR A 313 -5.51 -19.47 -18.10
N TYR A 314 -6.13 -19.17 -19.25
CA TYR A 314 -5.48 -19.07 -20.55
C TYR A 314 -5.65 -17.65 -21.09
N LEU A 315 -4.56 -17.05 -21.59
CA LEU A 315 -4.57 -15.72 -22.19
C LEU A 315 -4.89 -15.82 -23.68
N ASP A 316 -6.13 -15.47 -24.06
CA ASP A 316 -6.58 -15.36 -25.45
C ASP A 316 -6.21 -13.97 -26.01
N GLY A 317 -5.79 -13.87 -27.27
CA GLY A 317 -5.40 -12.59 -27.88
C GLY A 317 -4.27 -12.69 -28.89
N LEU A 318 -3.97 -11.58 -29.56
CA LEU A 318 -2.87 -11.46 -30.55
C LEU A 318 -1.51 -11.55 -29.86
N ALA A 319 -0.57 -12.32 -30.40
CA ALA A 319 0.78 -12.40 -29.84
C ALA A 319 1.57 -11.10 -30.08
N GLN A 320 2.24 -10.57 -29.04
CA GLN A 320 3.22 -9.51 -29.24
C GLN A 320 4.54 -10.08 -29.80
N ILE A 321 4.53 -10.39 -31.10
CA ILE A 321 5.69 -10.83 -31.89
C ILE A 321 6.00 -9.71 -32.90
N GLY A 322 7.24 -9.62 -33.36
CA GLY A 322 7.64 -8.69 -34.42
C GLY A 322 7.28 -9.25 -35.80
N TYR A 323 6.41 -8.56 -36.52
CA TYR A 323 5.97 -8.92 -37.87
C TYR A 323 6.77 -8.15 -38.93
N PRO A 324 7.22 -8.77 -40.04
CA PRO A 324 8.03 -8.08 -41.04
C PRO A 324 7.22 -7.10 -41.90
N THR A 325 5.91 -7.33 -42.09
CA THR A 325 4.99 -6.36 -42.70
C THR A 325 3.72 -6.17 -41.88
N LEU A 326 2.97 -5.10 -42.19
CA LEU A 326 1.63 -4.87 -41.62
C LEU A 326 0.60 -5.85 -42.19
N ASP A 327 0.76 -6.31 -43.43
CA ASP A 327 -0.09 -7.36 -44.01
C ASP A 327 0.08 -8.69 -43.26
N ASP A 328 1.29 -9.06 -42.85
CA ASP A 328 1.53 -10.27 -42.03
C ASP A 328 0.80 -10.17 -40.69
N LEU A 329 0.99 -9.06 -39.96
CA LEU A 329 0.31 -8.75 -38.70
C LEU A 329 -1.22 -8.94 -38.84
N ILE A 330 -1.80 -8.41 -39.91
CA ILE A 330 -3.25 -8.39 -40.13
C ILE A 330 -3.76 -9.72 -40.67
N SER A 331 -2.95 -10.48 -41.42
CA SER A 331 -3.26 -11.85 -41.82
C SER A 331 -3.37 -12.78 -40.60
N CYS A 332 -2.49 -12.61 -39.60
CA CYS A 332 -2.57 -13.36 -38.34
C CYS A 332 -3.80 -13.01 -37.50
N ILE A 333 -4.23 -11.74 -37.51
CA ILE A 333 -5.44 -11.27 -36.80
C ILE A 333 -6.71 -11.77 -37.51
N SER A 334 -6.83 -11.51 -38.82
CA SER A 334 -8.04 -11.76 -39.60
C SER A 334 -8.20 -13.22 -40.05
N LYS A 335 -7.11 -14.00 -40.08
CA LYS A 335 -7.00 -15.33 -40.69
C LYS A 335 -7.38 -15.37 -42.19
N HIS A 336 -7.35 -14.22 -42.86
CA HIS A 336 -7.66 -14.10 -44.28
C HIS A 336 -6.43 -13.60 -45.08
N PRO A 337 -5.89 -14.39 -46.03
CA PRO A 337 -4.65 -14.05 -46.76
C PRO A 337 -4.86 -13.08 -47.95
N LYS A 338 -6.07 -12.53 -48.13
CA LYS A 338 -6.40 -11.55 -49.19
C LYS A 338 -7.24 -10.42 -48.62
N ALA A 339 -6.63 -9.69 -47.69
CA ALA A 339 -7.22 -8.50 -47.08
C ALA A 339 -7.14 -7.30 -48.03
N MET A 340 -8.23 -6.52 -48.17
CA MET A 340 -8.16 -5.24 -48.90
C MET A 340 -7.60 -4.16 -47.96
N SER A 341 -6.54 -3.49 -48.39
CA SER A 341 -5.85 -2.41 -47.67
C SER A 341 -6.02 -1.05 -48.37
N THR A 342 -6.13 0.01 -47.58
CA THR A 342 -5.97 1.41 -48.05
C THR A 342 -5.27 2.26 -46.99
N HIS A 343 -4.79 3.43 -47.39
CA HIS A 343 -4.34 4.49 -46.47
C HIS A 343 -5.46 5.52 -46.29
N ALA A 344 -5.61 6.07 -45.09
CA ALA A 344 -6.49 7.20 -44.81
C ALA A 344 -5.75 8.29 -44.01
N SER A 345 -6.26 9.51 -44.07
CA SER A 345 -5.79 10.66 -43.28
C SER A 345 -6.45 10.73 -41.90
N SER A 346 -7.69 10.23 -41.78
CA SER A 346 -8.50 10.36 -40.56
C SER A 346 -9.21 9.06 -40.17
N THR A 347 -9.57 8.95 -38.89
CA THR A 347 -10.37 7.82 -38.39
C THR A 347 -11.77 7.79 -38.98
N GLN A 348 -12.36 8.93 -39.31
CA GLN A 348 -13.71 9.00 -39.92
C GLN A 348 -13.70 8.48 -41.37
N GLU A 349 -12.72 8.88 -42.16
CA GLU A 349 -12.47 8.38 -43.51
C GLU A 349 -12.23 6.86 -43.51
N ALA A 350 -11.39 6.38 -42.58
CA ALA A 350 -11.11 4.96 -42.39
C ALA A 350 -12.37 4.14 -42.04
N THR A 351 -13.23 4.63 -41.13
CA THR A 351 -14.47 3.91 -40.78
C THR A 351 -15.49 3.94 -41.92
N GLN A 352 -15.67 5.07 -42.62
CA GLN A 352 -16.53 5.17 -43.80
C GLN A 352 -16.13 4.15 -44.89
N TRP A 353 -14.84 4.02 -45.17
CA TRP A 353 -14.34 3.02 -46.11
C TRP A 353 -14.68 1.60 -45.66
N LEU A 354 -14.37 1.23 -44.40
CA LEU A 354 -14.56 -0.12 -43.86
C LEU A 354 -16.03 -0.57 -43.73
N ILE A 355 -16.97 0.35 -43.50
CA ILE A 355 -18.40 0.04 -43.42
C ILE A 355 -18.92 -0.64 -44.70
N SER A 356 -18.34 -0.30 -45.86
CA SER A 356 -18.70 -0.88 -47.17
C SER A 356 -17.97 -2.18 -47.56
N ARG A 357 -17.01 -2.65 -46.75
CA ARG A 357 -16.02 -3.68 -47.14
C ARG A 357 -16.20 -5.00 -46.38
N PRO A 358 -15.78 -6.15 -46.95
CA PRO A 358 -15.87 -7.45 -46.28
C PRO A 358 -14.96 -7.54 -45.04
N ASN A 359 -15.27 -8.49 -44.14
CA ASN A 359 -14.38 -8.83 -43.01
C ASN A 359 -12.97 -9.18 -43.51
N GLY A 360 -11.96 -8.84 -42.71
CA GLY A 360 -10.54 -8.89 -43.09
C GLY A 360 -10.02 -7.62 -43.76
N SER A 361 -10.87 -6.77 -44.33
CA SER A 361 -10.45 -5.47 -44.89
C SER A 361 -9.95 -4.52 -43.79
N TRP A 362 -8.97 -3.69 -44.11
CA TRP A 362 -8.30 -2.81 -43.15
C TRP A 362 -7.84 -1.49 -43.77
N VAL A 363 -7.56 -0.50 -42.91
CA VAL A 363 -7.05 0.82 -43.28
C VAL A 363 -5.85 1.18 -42.41
N LYS A 364 -4.78 1.65 -43.05
CA LYS A 364 -3.60 2.22 -42.38
C LYS A 364 -3.83 3.69 -42.01
N LEU A 365 -3.66 3.99 -40.74
CA LEU A 365 -3.36 5.31 -40.20
C LEU A 365 -1.88 5.31 -39.73
N PRO A 366 -1.27 6.45 -39.35
CA PRO A 366 0.16 6.51 -39.05
C PRO A 366 0.65 5.46 -38.03
N ASP A 367 0.04 5.42 -36.84
CA ASP A 367 0.49 4.61 -35.69
C ASP A 367 -0.49 3.47 -35.35
N LYS A 368 -1.49 3.23 -36.21
CA LYS A 368 -2.57 2.26 -35.98
C LYS A 368 -3.24 1.76 -37.25
N VAL A 369 -3.81 0.57 -37.13
CA VAL A 369 -4.65 -0.08 -38.12
C VAL A 369 -6.09 -0.10 -37.60
N ILE A 370 -7.07 0.21 -38.45
CA ILE A 370 -8.46 -0.15 -38.21
C ILE A 370 -8.81 -1.30 -39.16
N LEU A 371 -9.35 -2.39 -38.64
CA LEU A 371 -9.69 -3.59 -39.40
C LEU A 371 -11.11 -4.06 -39.06
N ARG A 372 -11.80 -4.66 -40.04
CA ARG A 372 -13.15 -5.20 -39.86
C ARG A 372 -13.09 -6.69 -39.52
N LEU A 373 -13.55 -7.09 -38.35
CA LEU A 373 -13.57 -8.48 -37.88
C LEU A 373 -14.95 -8.81 -37.30
N HIS A 374 -15.57 -9.91 -37.74
CA HIS A 374 -16.93 -10.31 -37.32
C HIS A 374 -18.00 -9.19 -37.42
N ASN A 375 -17.90 -8.30 -38.41
CA ASN A 375 -18.68 -7.04 -38.55
C ASN A 375 -18.44 -5.94 -37.49
N GLU A 376 -17.52 -6.13 -36.56
CA GLU A 376 -17.02 -5.07 -35.67
C GLU A 376 -15.76 -4.40 -36.25
N LEU A 377 -15.45 -3.19 -35.78
CA LEU A 377 -14.26 -2.43 -36.18
C LEU A 377 -13.23 -2.45 -35.04
N VAL A 378 -12.20 -3.28 -35.20
CA VAL A 378 -11.10 -3.41 -34.22
C VAL A 378 -9.99 -2.43 -34.58
N THR A 379 -9.48 -1.69 -33.59
CA THR A 379 -8.35 -0.77 -33.78
C THR A 379 -7.11 -1.34 -33.10
N VAL A 380 -6.08 -1.66 -33.88
CA VAL A 380 -4.79 -2.20 -33.39
C VAL A 380 -3.74 -1.11 -33.50
N HIS A 381 -3.18 -0.69 -32.36
CA HIS A 381 -2.03 0.21 -32.34
C HIS A 381 -0.76 -0.63 -32.45
N PHE A 382 0.29 -0.07 -33.05
CA PHE A 382 1.56 -0.77 -33.24
C PHE A 382 2.72 0.23 -33.13
N PHE A 383 3.94 -0.29 -32.95
CA PHE A 383 5.17 0.46 -33.14
C PHE A 383 6.12 -0.32 -34.05
N GLN A 384 7.12 0.38 -34.61
CA GLN A 384 8.15 -0.23 -35.45
C GLN A 384 9.50 -0.16 -34.73
N GLU A 385 10.19 -1.29 -34.64
CA GLU A 385 11.49 -1.41 -33.96
C GLU A 385 12.36 -2.42 -34.72
N GLN A 386 13.61 -2.04 -35.00
CA GLN A 386 14.57 -2.83 -35.81
C GLN A 386 14.01 -3.30 -37.18
N GLY A 387 13.04 -2.55 -37.73
CA GLY A 387 12.35 -2.86 -38.99
C GLY A 387 11.08 -3.71 -38.84
N LEU A 388 10.84 -4.34 -37.68
CA LEU A 388 9.67 -5.17 -37.39
C LEU A 388 8.52 -4.35 -36.78
N PHE A 389 7.28 -4.74 -37.06
CA PHE A 389 6.06 -4.16 -36.47
C PHE A 389 5.59 -4.98 -35.27
N PHE A 390 5.49 -4.36 -34.09
CA PHE A 390 4.99 -4.99 -32.87
C PHE A 390 3.62 -4.40 -32.48
N PRO A 391 2.59 -5.21 -32.21
CA PRO A 391 1.31 -4.72 -31.72
C PRO A 391 1.45 -4.20 -30.27
N LEU A 392 0.72 -3.12 -29.95
CA LEU A 392 0.68 -2.52 -28.62
C LEU A 392 -0.54 -3.03 -27.82
N PRO A 393 -0.38 -3.36 -26.53
CA PRO A 393 -1.51 -3.67 -25.67
C PRO A 393 -2.41 -2.45 -25.46
N CYS A 394 -3.71 -2.71 -25.29
CA CYS A 394 -4.64 -1.68 -24.85
C CYS A 394 -4.57 -1.53 -23.32
N GLY A 395 -4.89 -0.34 -22.79
CA GLY A 395 -4.93 -0.12 -21.35
C GLY A 395 -5.94 -1.02 -20.61
N GLU A 396 -6.97 -1.51 -21.32
CA GLU A 396 -7.88 -2.52 -20.78
C GLU A 396 -7.19 -3.87 -20.58
N ASP A 397 -6.24 -4.28 -21.44
CA ASP A 397 -5.44 -5.49 -21.25
C ASP A 397 -4.62 -5.37 -19.95
N LEU A 398 -3.92 -4.24 -19.78
CA LEU A 398 -3.15 -3.94 -18.58
C LEU A 398 -4.03 -3.90 -17.32
N PHE A 399 -5.24 -3.34 -17.42
CA PHE A 399 -6.20 -3.33 -16.32
C PHE A 399 -6.68 -4.76 -15.97
N MET A 400 -7.06 -5.56 -16.96
CA MET A 400 -7.52 -6.93 -16.75
C MET A 400 -6.45 -7.81 -16.11
N LEU A 401 -5.20 -7.69 -16.58
CA LEU A 401 -4.04 -8.36 -15.95
C LEU A 401 -3.81 -7.88 -14.52
N SER A 402 -4.00 -6.59 -14.22
CA SER A 402 -3.88 -6.06 -12.84
C SER A 402 -4.93 -6.61 -11.85
N GLN A 403 -6.04 -7.19 -12.34
CA GLN A 403 -7.05 -7.84 -11.49
C GLN A 403 -6.75 -9.31 -11.17
N LEU A 404 -5.77 -9.95 -11.83
CA LEU A 404 -5.46 -11.38 -11.67
C LEU A 404 -5.27 -11.82 -10.21
N GLY A 405 -4.56 -11.02 -9.40
CA GLY A 405 -4.31 -11.31 -7.99
C GLY A 405 -5.51 -11.09 -7.04
N LYS A 406 -6.62 -10.50 -7.53
CA LYS A 406 -7.82 -10.19 -6.73
C LYS A 406 -8.97 -11.17 -6.91
N HIS A 407 -9.02 -11.85 -8.05
CA HIS A 407 -10.08 -12.82 -8.32
C HIS A 407 -9.92 -14.04 -7.40
N HIS A 408 -10.99 -14.81 -7.22
CA HIS A 408 -11.06 -15.96 -6.29
C HIS A 408 -10.14 -17.15 -6.65
N LEU A 409 -9.15 -16.95 -7.51
CA LEU A 409 -8.33 -17.98 -8.16
C LEU A 409 -7.22 -18.54 -7.27
N TYR A 410 -6.82 -17.79 -6.23
CA TYR A 410 -5.71 -18.14 -5.34
C TYR A 410 -6.00 -17.90 -3.85
N LEU A 411 -7.25 -17.69 -3.45
CA LEU A 411 -7.57 -17.33 -2.05
C LEU A 411 -7.19 -18.43 -1.03
N PRO A 412 -7.61 -19.71 -1.20
CA PRO A 412 -7.21 -20.76 -0.26
C PRO A 412 -5.71 -21.11 -0.36
N GLU A 413 -5.11 -21.02 -1.55
CA GLU A 413 -3.68 -21.22 -1.77
C GLU A 413 -2.85 -20.15 -1.04
N ARG A 414 -3.20 -18.86 -1.23
CA ARG A 414 -2.56 -17.71 -0.57
C ARG A 414 -2.73 -17.77 0.94
N ALA A 415 -3.91 -18.13 1.45
CA ALA A 415 -4.13 -18.35 2.88
C ALA A 415 -3.24 -19.49 3.43
N SER A 416 -3.12 -20.61 2.70
CA SER A 416 -2.23 -21.72 3.05
C SER A 416 -0.75 -21.29 3.05
N LEU A 417 -0.33 -20.53 2.04
CA LEU A 417 1.04 -20.00 1.93
C LEU A 417 1.36 -18.98 3.04
N GLN A 418 0.44 -18.07 3.37
CA GLN A 418 0.58 -17.12 4.48
C GLN A 418 0.75 -17.85 5.83
N LEU A 419 -0.09 -18.86 6.10
CA LEU A 419 0.03 -19.70 7.29
C LEU A 419 1.35 -20.48 7.34
N LYS A 420 1.72 -21.17 6.25
CA LYS A 420 3.01 -21.89 6.13
C LYS A 420 4.19 -20.95 6.35
N ALA A 421 4.16 -19.74 5.80
CA ALA A 421 5.20 -18.74 5.96
C ALA A 421 5.31 -18.22 7.41
N PHE A 422 4.18 -17.94 8.07
CA PHE A 422 4.15 -17.54 9.48
C PHE A 422 4.79 -18.60 10.39
N PHE A 423 4.35 -19.85 10.28
CA PHE A 423 4.92 -20.95 11.06
C PHE A 423 6.40 -21.22 10.72
N SER A 424 6.79 -21.08 9.45
CA SER A 424 8.20 -21.20 9.03
C SER A 424 9.08 -20.11 9.63
N ARG A 425 8.59 -18.87 9.75
CA ARG A 425 9.36 -17.72 10.27
C ARG A 425 9.50 -17.69 11.80
N LEU A 426 8.57 -18.30 12.55
CA LEU A 426 8.61 -18.35 14.02
C LEU A 426 9.95 -18.84 14.62
N PRO A 427 10.52 -20.02 14.24
CA PRO A 427 11.83 -20.45 14.74
C PRO A 427 12.97 -19.47 14.40
N VAL A 428 12.89 -18.83 13.23
CA VAL A 428 13.87 -17.85 12.76
C VAL A 428 13.79 -16.55 13.54
N PHE A 429 12.59 -16.08 13.92
CA PHE A 429 12.42 -14.91 14.78
C PHE A 429 13.15 -15.11 16.12
N PHE A 430 12.90 -16.23 16.83
CA PHE A 430 13.58 -16.52 18.09
C PHE A 430 15.10 -16.71 17.94
N ASN A 431 15.53 -17.40 16.87
CA ASN A 431 16.96 -17.60 16.59
C ASN A 431 17.68 -16.28 16.23
N TYR A 432 17.03 -15.40 15.47
CA TYR A 432 17.54 -14.06 15.16
C TYR A 432 17.59 -13.17 16.41
N LEU A 433 16.53 -13.14 17.22
CA LEU A 433 16.48 -12.40 18.48
C LEU A 433 17.58 -12.86 19.45
N PHE A 434 17.74 -14.17 19.64
CA PHE A 434 18.81 -14.73 20.48
C PHE A 434 20.21 -14.42 19.93
N ARG A 435 20.43 -14.58 18.61
CA ARG A 435 21.71 -14.26 17.95
C ARG A 435 22.03 -12.77 18.03
N SER A 436 21.06 -11.89 17.81
CA SER A 436 21.27 -10.44 17.87
C SER A 436 21.55 -9.99 19.30
N ILE A 437 20.87 -10.54 20.32
CA ILE A 437 21.20 -10.28 21.73
C ILE A 437 22.59 -10.84 22.08
N SER A 438 22.91 -12.08 21.68
CA SER A 438 24.20 -12.70 21.98
C SER A 438 25.37 -11.97 21.31
N GLN A 439 25.22 -11.57 20.05
CA GLN A 439 26.21 -10.74 19.38
C GLN A 439 26.29 -9.35 20.01
N PHE A 440 25.18 -8.68 20.28
CA PHE A 440 25.18 -7.38 20.95
C PHE A 440 25.86 -7.43 22.33
N VAL A 441 25.70 -8.52 23.10
CA VAL A 441 26.42 -8.72 24.37
C VAL A 441 27.93 -8.90 24.15
N ARG A 442 28.38 -9.53 23.06
CA ARG A 442 29.81 -9.57 22.69
C ARG A 442 30.31 -8.19 22.25
N ASP A 443 29.53 -7.47 21.45
CA ASP A 443 29.86 -6.13 20.98
C ASP A 443 29.99 -5.17 22.17
N LEU A 444 29.06 -5.23 23.14
CA LEU A 444 29.11 -4.50 24.41
C LEU A 444 30.34 -4.89 25.25
N TYR A 445 30.69 -6.18 25.34
CA TYR A 445 31.89 -6.63 26.03
C TYR A 445 33.17 -6.07 25.38
N GLN A 446 33.27 -6.13 24.04
CA GLN A 446 34.36 -5.48 23.30
C GLN A 446 34.37 -3.96 23.51
N GLU A 447 33.21 -3.29 23.54
CA GLU A 447 33.09 -1.86 23.80
C GLU A 447 33.56 -1.48 25.24
N PHE A 448 33.44 -2.39 26.21
CA PHE A 448 33.98 -2.23 27.56
C PHE A 448 35.49 -2.44 27.63
N ILE A 449 36.01 -3.51 27.02
CA ILE A 449 37.44 -3.80 26.93
C ILE A 449 38.17 -2.68 26.16
N ASN A 450 37.64 -2.24 25.02
CA ASN A 450 38.18 -1.13 24.25
C ASN A 450 38.18 0.19 25.04
N HIS A 451 37.19 0.43 25.91
CA HIS A 451 37.18 1.60 26.80
C HIS A 451 38.30 1.54 27.85
N ILE A 452 38.56 0.37 28.43
CA ILE A 452 39.66 0.14 29.38
C ILE A 452 41.03 0.38 28.70
N HIS A 453 41.24 -0.11 27.48
CA HIS A 453 42.54 0.00 26.81
C HIS A 453 42.74 1.27 25.98
N LEU A 454 41.73 2.13 25.82
CA LEU A 454 41.69 3.26 24.86
C LEU A 454 42.88 4.25 24.93
N ASN A 455 43.51 4.40 26.09
CA ASN A 455 44.64 5.32 26.32
C ASN A 455 46.00 4.61 26.50
N HIS A 456 46.04 3.28 26.39
CA HIS A 456 47.22 2.47 26.67
C HIS A 456 47.81 1.91 25.39
N ILE A 457 49.13 1.72 25.37
CA ILE A 457 49.82 1.12 24.22
C ILE A 457 49.28 -0.30 24.05
N GLN A 458 48.58 -0.55 22.95
CA GLN A 458 48.07 -1.87 22.63
C GLN A 458 49.24 -2.80 22.30
N SER A 459 49.52 -3.75 23.19
CA SER A 459 50.11 -5.02 22.76
C SER A 459 49.21 -5.58 21.67
N THR A 460 49.72 -5.70 20.44
CA THR A 460 48.92 -6.05 19.24
C THR A 460 47.97 -7.21 19.54
N PRO A 461 46.64 -7.00 19.45
CA PRO A 461 45.72 -8.13 19.45
C PRO A 461 46.13 -9.03 18.30
N GLN A 462 46.34 -10.32 18.57
CA GLN A 462 46.34 -11.29 17.48
C GLN A 462 45.02 -11.11 16.74
N SER A 463 45.08 -10.86 15.43
CA SER A 463 43.89 -10.66 14.60
C SER A 463 43.15 -11.99 14.48
N SER A 464 42.33 -12.31 15.48
CA SER A 464 41.33 -13.35 15.41
C SER A 464 40.39 -12.98 14.26
N VAL A 465 40.56 -13.65 13.12
CA VAL A 465 39.75 -13.45 11.92
C VAL A 465 38.36 -14.03 12.17
N ASP A 466 37.57 -13.32 12.97
CA ASP A 466 36.16 -13.58 13.22
C ASP A 466 35.32 -13.12 12.00
N SER A 467 35.70 -13.65 10.82
CA SER A 467 34.99 -13.50 9.54
C SER A 467 33.71 -14.33 9.52
N LYS A 468 32.94 -14.29 10.60
CA LYS A 468 31.65 -14.95 10.79
C LYS A 468 30.60 -13.95 11.27
N LYS A 469 30.44 -12.87 10.50
CA LYS A 469 29.10 -12.29 10.28
C LYS A 469 28.18 -13.47 9.96
N LEU A 470 27.21 -13.75 10.84
CA LEU A 470 26.44 -15.00 10.82
C LEU A 470 25.32 -14.96 9.77
N ASN A 471 25.73 -14.71 8.53
CA ASN A 471 24.90 -14.44 7.38
C ASN A 471 23.95 -15.61 7.08
N ARG A 472 22.64 -15.34 6.99
CA ARG A 472 21.69 -16.26 6.30
C ARG A 472 22.08 -16.43 4.83
N LEU A 473 22.74 -15.43 4.24
CA LEU A 473 23.38 -15.48 2.93
C LEU A 473 24.49 -16.55 2.83
N SER A 474 25.04 -17.07 3.94
CA SER A 474 26.11 -18.08 3.86
C SER A 474 25.65 -19.39 3.21
N TYR A 475 24.38 -19.78 3.36
CA TYR A 475 23.82 -20.95 2.65
C TYR A 475 23.67 -20.66 1.15
N LEU A 476 23.14 -19.49 0.78
CA LEU A 476 22.98 -19.08 -0.61
C LEU A 476 24.33 -18.94 -1.32
N GLN A 477 25.27 -18.22 -0.71
CA GLN A 477 26.63 -18.03 -1.24
C GLN A 477 27.40 -19.35 -1.33
N LYS A 478 27.25 -20.24 -0.34
CA LYS A 478 27.84 -21.58 -0.40
C LYS A 478 27.24 -22.40 -1.54
N ALA A 479 25.92 -22.43 -1.69
CA ALA A 479 25.25 -23.15 -2.76
C ALA A 479 25.67 -22.60 -4.15
N LEU A 480 25.66 -21.29 -4.36
CA LEU A 480 26.12 -20.66 -5.60
C LEU A 480 27.61 -20.94 -5.90
N HIS A 481 28.42 -21.15 -4.87
CA HIS A 481 29.83 -21.54 -5.03
C HIS A 481 29.97 -23.04 -5.36
N GLU A 482 29.22 -23.92 -4.69
CA GLU A 482 29.16 -25.36 -4.98
C GLU A 482 28.56 -25.66 -6.38
N HIS A 483 27.73 -24.76 -6.93
CA HIS A 483 27.19 -24.83 -8.29
C HIS A 483 28.03 -24.04 -9.32
N GLY A 484 29.20 -23.50 -8.93
CA GLY A 484 30.14 -22.83 -9.84
C GLY A 484 29.73 -21.43 -10.34
N LEU A 485 28.61 -20.86 -9.90
CA LEU A 485 28.17 -19.51 -10.25
C LEU A 485 28.97 -18.40 -9.57
N LEU A 486 29.55 -18.67 -8.39
CA LEU A 486 30.51 -17.78 -7.73
C LEU A 486 31.92 -18.34 -7.84
N ALA A 487 32.80 -17.62 -8.53
CA ALA A 487 34.23 -17.90 -8.55
C ALA A 487 34.86 -17.76 -7.14
N ASN A 488 35.95 -18.48 -6.92
CA ASN A 488 36.63 -18.59 -5.62
C ASN A 488 36.85 -17.22 -4.94
N GLY A 489 36.14 -16.98 -3.84
CA GLY A 489 36.27 -15.78 -3.01
C GLY A 489 35.25 -14.67 -3.26
N LEU A 490 34.47 -14.70 -4.34
CA LEU A 490 33.46 -13.67 -4.61
C LEU A 490 32.29 -13.71 -3.61
N THR A 491 31.82 -12.53 -3.22
CA THR A 491 30.58 -12.37 -2.46
C THR A 491 29.36 -12.21 -3.37
N LEU A 492 28.18 -12.55 -2.84
CA LEU A 492 26.90 -12.27 -3.51
C LEU A 492 26.74 -10.76 -3.81
N GLU A 493 27.27 -9.90 -2.93
CA GLU A 493 27.21 -8.45 -3.09
C GLU A 493 28.02 -7.98 -4.31
N GLU A 494 29.19 -8.58 -4.56
CA GLU A 494 30.02 -8.31 -5.73
C GLU A 494 29.42 -8.91 -7.02
N PHE A 495 28.84 -10.11 -6.96
CA PHE A 495 28.13 -10.72 -8.09
C PHE A 495 26.95 -9.85 -8.56
N VAL A 496 26.05 -9.49 -7.63
CA VAL A 496 24.89 -8.62 -7.93
C VAL A 496 25.36 -7.26 -8.44
N ARG A 497 26.44 -6.69 -7.87
CA ARG A 497 27.03 -5.44 -8.37
C ARG A 497 27.54 -5.57 -9.80
N THR A 498 28.22 -6.67 -10.12
CA THR A 498 28.78 -6.93 -11.45
C THR A 498 27.69 -7.05 -12.51
N GLU A 499 26.61 -7.80 -12.23
CA GLU A 499 25.49 -7.93 -13.16
C GLU A 499 24.66 -6.63 -13.30
N LEU A 500 24.46 -5.86 -12.23
CA LEU A 500 23.82 -4.54 -12.33
C LEU A 500 24.66 -3.56 -13.19
N GLN A 501 26.00 -3.58 -13.04
CA GLN A 501 26.91 -2.75 -13.84
C GLN A 501 26.96 -3.19 -15.31
N LYS A 502 27.08 -4.50 -15.58
CA LYS A 502 27.10 -5.11 -16.91
C LYS A 502 25.85 -4.78 -17.74
N ASN A 503 24.68 -4.79 -17.09
CA ASN A 503 23.39 -4.53 -17.74
C ASN A 503 22.90 -3.08 -17.55
N HIS A 504 23.74 -2.19 -16.99
CA HIS A 504 23.49 -0.75 -16.82
C HIS A 504 22.17 -0.39 -16.09
N TYR A 505 21.69 -1.25 -15.19
CA TYR A 505 20.45 -1.01 -14.44
C TYR A 505 20.67 -0.01 -13.28
N ILE A 506 19.79 0.98 -13.18
CA ILE A 506 19.62 1.83 -11.98
C ILE A 506 18.22 1.65 -11.42
N LEU A 507 18.11 1.40 -10.12
CA LEU A 507 16.83 1.36 -9.43
C LEU A 507 16.33 2.79 -9.20
N VAL A 508 15.12 3.11 -9.68
CA VAL A 508 14.52 4.43 -9.50
C VAL A 508 14.14 4.62 -8.04
N ARG A 509 14.96 5.36 -7.28
CA ARG A 509 14.72 5.69 -5.87
C ARG A 509 15.60 6.84 -5.40
N GLU A 510 15.28 7.30 -4.20
CA GLU A 510 16.00 8.36 -3.49
C GLU A 510 17.38 7.86 -3.05
N LYS A 511 18.40 8.72 -3.16
CA LYS A 511 19.80 8.38 -2.89
C LYS A 511 20.08 8.34 -1.39
N HIS A 512 19.55 9.33 -0.68
CA HIS A 512 19.58 9.39 0.78
C HIS A 512 18.25 8.86 1.30
N ALA A 513 18.27 8.11 2.40
CA ALA A 513 17.04 7.75 3.10
C ALA A 513 16.48 8.95 3.89
N PRO A 514 15.17 8.98 4.23
CA PRO A 514 14.67 9.90 5.25
C PRO A 514 15.37 9.67 6.60
N SER A 515 15.45 10.71 7.44
CA SER A 515 16.08 10.62 8.77
C SER A 515 15.52 9.46 9.60
N PRO A 516 16.37 8.62 10.23
CA PRO A 516 15.91 7.77 11.33
C PRO A 516 15.43 8.64 12.50
N PRO A 517 14.57 8.12 13.40
CA PRO A 517 14.12 8.86 14.57
C PRO A 517 15.31 9.33 15.43
N PRO A 518 15.26 10.51 16.06
CA PRO A 518 16.39 11.07 16.80
C PRO A 518 16.73 10.26 18.07
N TYR A 519 15.72 9.72 18.76
CA TYR A 519 15.89 8.99 20.01
C TYR A 519 15.27 7.59 19.94
N GLU A 520 16.03 6.59 20.39
CA GLU A 520 15.60 5.18 20.40
C GLU A 520 15.00 4.71 21.74
N ASN A 521 15.02 5.55 22.78
CA ASN A 521 14.57 5.14 24.11
C ASN A 521 13.06 4.80 24.10
N PRO A 522 12.61 3.89 25.00
CA PRO A 522 11.21 3.45 25.01
C PRO A 522 10.21 4.58 25.22
N LEU A 523 10.60 5.68 25.88
CA LEU A 523 9.71 6.83 26.14
C LEU A 523 9.35 7.62 24.87
N HIS A 524 10.31 8.01 24.02
CA HIS A 524 9.96 8.68 22.75
C HIS A 524 9.26 7.72 21.78
N ARG A 525 9.65 6.44 21.76
CA ARG A 525 8.95 5.42 20.95
C ARG A 525 7.49 5.25 21.41
N PHE A 526 7.21 5.20 22.72
CA PHE A 526 5.86 5.13 23.27
C PHE A 526 5.05 6.42 23.03
N LEU A 527 5.67 7.59 23.22
CA LEU A 527 5.06 8.89 22.89
C LEU A 527 4.66 8.94 21.41
N SER A 528 5.54 8.49 20.50
CA SER A 528 5.22 8.40 19.07
C SER A 528 4.03 7.46 18.78
N VAL A 529 3.83 6.39 19.55
CA VAL A 529 2.67 5.49 19.41
C VAL A 529 1.39 6.13 19.94
N LEU A 530 1.44 6.82 21.09
CA LEU A 530 0.33 7.63 21.61
C LEU A 530 -0.05 8.75 20.64
N ARG A 531 0.95 9.41 20.06
CA ARG A 531 0.79 10.46 19.06
C ARG A 531 0.14 9.93 17.77
N HIS A 532 0.57 8.76 17.30
CA HIS A 532 -0.07 8.10 16.15
C HIS A 532 -1.51 7.60 16.47
N LEU A 533 -1.83 7.29 17.73
CA LEU A 533 -3.21 7.08 18.17
C LEU A 533 -4.02 8.39 18.15
N GLY A 534 -3.51 9.46 18.76
CA GLY A 534 -4.15 10.79 18.78
C GLY A 534 -4.37 11.35 17.37
N GLY A 535 -3.37 11.24 16.51
CA GLY A 535 -3.44 11.64 15.10
C GLY A 535 -4.59 10.98 14.34
N PHE A 536 -4.95 9.73 14.61
CA PHE A 536 -6.12 9.08 13.99
C PHE A 536 -7.45 9.77 14.37
N PHE A 537 -7.60 10.22 15.63
CA PHE A 537 -8.76 10.99 16.06
C PHE A 537 -8.79 12.38 15.40
N VAL A 538 -7.63 13.05 15.34
CA VAL A 538 -7.46 14.35 14.67
C VAL A 538 -7.81 14.25 13.18
N ASP A 539 -7.13 13.38 12.43
CA ASP A 539 -7.32 13.15 10.99
C ASP A 539 -8.79 12.91 10.64
N THR A 540 -9.43 12.01 11.37
CA THR A 540 -10.81 11.60 11.10
C THR A 540 -11.79 12.75 11.37
N SER A 541 -11.48 13.61 12.34
CA SER A 541 -12.28 14.78 12.71
C SER A 541 -12.05 15.99 11.79
N GLU A 542 -10.81 16.22 11.35
CA GLU A 542 -10.42 17.35 10.47
C GLU A 542 -10.70 17.12 8.97
N LYS A 543 -10.78 15.85 8.53
CA LYS A 543 -11.23 15.49 7.18
C LYS A 543 -12.69 15.87 6.95
N ASN A 544 -13.54 15.77 7.98
CA ASN A 544 -14.95 16.16 7.92
C ASN A 544 -15.33 17.01 9.15
N PRO A 545 -14.99 18.32 9.21
CA PRO A 545 -15.13 19.12 10.44
C PRO A 545 -16.52 19.15 11.06
N ILE A 546 -17.60 19.05 10.28
CA ILE A 546 -18.97 18.95 10.82
C ILE A 546 -19.16 17.65 11.62
N LEU A 547 -18.70 16.51 11.08
CA LEU A 547 -18.71 15.21 11.77
C LEU A 547 -17.73 15.18 12.93
N GLY A 548 -16.54 15.76 12.77
CA GLY A 548 -15.56 15.91 13.85
C GLY A 548 -16.11 16.68 15.05
N THR A 549 -16.81 17.79 14.81
CA THR A 549 -17.46 18.58 15.87
C THR A 549 -18.58 17.81 16.56
N LEU A 550 -19.42 17.09 15.80
CA LEU A 550 -20.47 16.23 16.37
C LEU A 550 -19.88 15.08 17.18
N ALA A 551 -18.82 14.44 16.68
CA ALA A 551 -18.14 13.34 17.35
C ALA A 551 -17.40 13.80 18.61
N MET A 552 -16.80 15.00 18.61
CA MET A 552 -16.23 15.62 19.82
C MET A 552 -17.32 16.02 20.84
N ALA A 553 -18.44 16.59 20.40
CA ALA A 553 -19.56 16.89 21.29
C ALA A 553 -20.13 15.60 21.93
N ALA A 554 -20.22 14.51 21.17
CA ALA A 554 -20.68 13.22 21.67
C ALA A 554 -19.65 12.48 22.54
N TYR A 555 -18.35 12.65 22.26
CA TYR A 555 -17.26 12.18 23.13
C TYR A 555 -17.32 12.87 24.50
N VAL A 556 -17.42 14.21 24.50
CA VAL A 556 -17.56 15.01 25.73
C VAL A 556 -18.87 14.68 26.47
N TYR A 557 -19.98 14.46 25.76
CA TYR A 557 -21.23 13.98 26.36
C TYR A 557 -21.07 12.59 26.99
N GLY A 558 -20.45 11.63 26.29
CA GLY A 558 -20.23 10.27 26.79
C GLY A 558 -19.34 10.22 28.04
N ALA A 559 -18.22 10.95 28.03
CA ALA A 559 -17.35 11.08 29.19
C ALA A 559 -18.06 11.82 30.34
N GLY A 560 -18.72 12.95 30.04
CA GLY A 560 -19.44 13.76 31.03
C GLY A 560 -20.63 13.03 31.68
N ALA A 561 -21.30 12.14 30.95
CA ALA A 561 -22.41 11.33 31.47
C ALA A 561 -21.95 10.31 32.53
N VAL A 562 -20.68 9.89 32.51
CA VAL A 562 -20.10 9.00 33.53
C VAL A 562 -19.37 9.80 34.61
N ILE A 563 -18.47 10.71 34.25
CA ILE A 563 -17.58 11.41 35.20
C ILE A 563 -18.30 12.49 36.01
N ALA A 564 -19.20 13.26 35.37
CA ALA A 564 -19.80 14.46 35.98
C ALA A 564 -21.27 14.67 35.52
N PRO A 565 -22.17 13.70 35.75
CA PRO A 565 -23.52 13.72 35.20
C PRO A 565 -24.36 14.93 35.64
N GLU A 566 -24.13 15.44 36.85
CA GLU A 566 -24.84 16.62 37.38
C GLU A 566 -24.43 17.91 36.66
N THR A 567 -23.14 18.09 36.37
CA THR A 567 -22.66 19.28 35.64
C THR A 567 -23.12 19.23 34.19
N LEU A 568 -23.11 18.03 33.57
CA LEU A 568 -23.66 17.82 32.23
C LEU A 568 -25.17 18.09 32.20
N SER A 569 -25.93 17.61 33.19
CA SER A 569 -27.37 17.88 33.32
C SER A 569 -27.66 19.38 33.47
N SER A 570 -26.89 20.10 34.30
CA SER A 570 -27.00 21.56 34.46
C SER A 570 -26.73 22.30 33.15
N LEU A 571 -25.69 21.89 32.41
CA LEU A 571 -25.33 22.49 31.11
C LEU A 571 -26.41 22.21 30.05
N LEU A 572 -26.88 20.96 29.93
CA LEU A 572 -27.95 20.59 28.99
C LEU A 572 -29.28 21.28 29.33
N THR A 573 -29.58 21.49 30.62
CA THR A 573 -30.76 22.25 31.05
C THR A 573 -30.67 23.71 30.59
N LYS A 574 -29.51 24.36 30.77
CA LYS A 574 -29.27 25.74 30.28
C LYS A 574 -29.33 25.86 28.76
N LEU A 575 -29.06 24.78 28.02
CA LEU A 575 -29.22 24.71 26.55
C LEU A 575 -30.62 24.23 26.09
N ASN A 576 -31.58 24.02 27.02
CA ASN A 576 -32.90 23.44 26.75
C ASN A 576 -32.89 22.04 26.10
N LEU A 577 -31.77 21.30 26.20
CA LEU A 577 -31.57 19.98 25.59
C LEU A 577 -32.09 18.83 26.47
N GLY A 578 -33.32 18.97 26.99
CA GLY A 578 -33.92 18.02 27.95
C GLY A 578 -34.06 16.58 27.46
N GLY A 579 -34.03 16.35 26.14
CA GLY A 579 -33.94 15.00 25.55
C GLY A 579 -32.63 14.28 25.85
N LEU A 580 -31.50 15.01 25.83
CA LEU A 580 -30.18 14.44 26.11
C LEU A 580 -29.98 14.13 27.59
N ILE A 581 -30.66 14.82 28.50
CA ILE A 581 -30.63 14.52 29.94
C ILE A 581 -31.17 13.10 30.20
N LYS A 582 -32.24 12.71 29.49
CA LYS A 582 -32.81 11.34 29.56
C LYS A 582 -31.84 10.26 29.05
N GLY A 583 -30.86 10.62 28.22
CA GLY A 583 -29.83 9.72 27.70
C GLY A 583 -28.69 9.39 28.68
N ILE A 584 -28.50 10.18 29.75
CA ILE A 584 -27.36 10.02 30.68
C ILE A 584 -27.40 8.64 31.38
N LYS A 585 -28.55 8.23 31.92
CA LYS A 585 -28.69 6.93 32.60
C LYS A 585 -28.52 5.73 31.63
N PRO A 586 -29.10 5.71 30.42
CA PRO A 586 -28.74 4.75 29.37
C PRO A 586 -27.23 4.73 29.03
N THR A 587 -26.58 5.89 28.94
CA THR A 587 -25.13 5.99 28.69
C THR A 587 -24.32 5.28 29.78
N GLN A 588 -24.66 5.52 31.05
CA GLN A 588 -24.01 4.87 32.20
C GLN A 588 -24.25 3.35 32.23
N ILE A 589 -25.44 2.88 31.88
CA ILE A 589 -25.75 1.44 31.81
C ILE A 589 -24.94 0.78 30.67
N MET A 590 -24.85 1.45 29.52
CA MET A 590 -24.05 1.00 28.38
C MET A 590 -22.54 0.96 28.72
N ALA A 591 -22.02 1.99 29.41
CA ALA A 591 -20.65 2.01 29.93
C ALA A 591 -20.35 0.82 30.85
N LYS A 592 -21.24 0.55 31.81
CA LYS A 592 -21.13 -0.56 32.78
C LYS A 592 -21.23 -1.95 32.19
N TRP A 593 -21.85 -2.07 31.01
CA TRP A 593 -21.85 -3.30 30.22
C TRP A 593 -20.53 -3.51 29.47
N MET A 594 -19.78 -2.43 29.18
CA MET A 594 -18.50 -2.49 28.47
C MET A 594 -17.27 -2.55 29.40
N SER A 595 -17.36 -2.09 30.64
CA SER A 595 -16.23 -1.98 31.58
C SER A 595 -16.71 -1.73 33.02
N HIS A 596 -15.83 -1.79 34.03
CA HIS A 596 -16.22 -1.74 35.44
C HIS A 596 -15.53 -0.66 36.30
N GLY A 597 -14.44 -0.04 35.81
CA GLY A 597 -13.87 1.18 36.43
C GLY A 597 -14.50 2.46 35.88
N THR A 598 -14.69 3.50 36.70
CA THR A 598 -15.35 4.76 36.28
C THR A 598 -14.60 5.52 35.17
N THR A 599 -13.27 5.43 35.19
CA THR A 599 -12.31 5.84 34.15
C THR A 599 -12.56 5.09 32.83
N SER A 600 -12.54 3.76 32.88
CA SER A 600 -12.79 2.90 31.73
C SER A 600 -14.22 3.01 31.19
N GLU A 601 -15.22 3.19 32.05
CA GLU A 601 -16.63 3.44 31.71
C GLU A 601 -16.76 4.72 30.88
N ALA A 602 -16.15 5.81 31.35
CA ALA A 602 -16.17 7.11 30.69
C ALA A 602 -15.46 7.07 29.32
N ILE A 603 -14.28 6.46 29.26
CA ILE A 603 -13.52 6.30 28.01
C ILE A 603 -14.30 5.42 27.02
N SER A 604 -14.90 4.33 27.48
CA SER A 604 -15.66 3.41 26.62
C SER A 604 -16.93 4.06 26.05
N ALA A 605 -17.69 4.78 26.88
CA ALA A 605 -18.86 5.54 26.42
C ALA A 605 -18.48 6.65 25.43
N ALA A 606 -17.47 7.46 25.76
CA ALA A 606 -16.99 8.53 24.91
C ALA A 606 -16.46 8.02 23.57
N MET A 607 -15.66 6.94 23.59
CA MET A 607 -15.13 6.29 22.40
C MET A 607 -16.23 5.69 21.53
N THR A 608 -17.19 4.97 22.11
CA THR A 608 -18.28 4.36 21.33
C THR A 608 -19.18 5.41 20.70
N TYR A 609 -19.44 6.54 21.36
CA TYR A 609 -20.20 7.65 20.77
C TYR A 609 -19.41 8.42 19.70
N TRP A 610 -18.11 8.61 19.88
CA TRP A 610 -17.23 9.15 18.82
C TRP A 610 -17.23 8.23 17.59
N GLN A 611 -16.99 6.92 17.80
CA GLN A 611 -17.02 5.90 16.75
C GLN A 611 -18.38 5.84 16.05
N ALA A 612 -19.50 5.88 16.78
CA ALA A 612 -20.83 5.81 16.19
C ALA A 612 -21.12 6.99 15.24
N ILE A 613 -20.68 8.21 15.59
CA ILE A 613 -20.84 9.38 14.70
C ILE A 613 -19.85 9.35 13.53
N VAL A 614 -18.60 8.95 13.77
CA VAL A 614 -17.57 8.82 12.73
C VAL A 614 -17.95 7.76 11.69
N VAL A 615 -18.28 6.55 12.16
CA VAL A 615 -18.72 5.43 11.30
C VAL A 615 -20.04 5.79 10.64
N GLY A 616 -21.01 6.37 11.37
CA GLY A 616 -22.27 6.85 10.83
C GLY A 616 -22.14 7.91 9.73
N GLY A 617 -21.11 8.76 9.81
CA GLY A 617 -20.81 9.79 8.82
C GLY A 617 -20.01 9.33 7.60
N ASP A 618 -19.34 8.18 7.68
CA ASP A 618 -18.46 7.63 6.63
C ASP A 618 -18.77 6.13 6.36
N LEU A 619 -20.05 5.74 6.51
CA LEU A 619 -20.53 4.36 6.44
C LEU A 619 -20.10 3.63 5.16
N ASP A 620 -20.09 4.33 4.01
CA ASP A 620 -19.67 3.74 2.74
C ASP A 620 -18.18 3.39 2.74
N GLN A 621 -17.28 4.27 3.21
CA GLN A 621 -15.86 3.87 3.33
C GLN A 621 -15.64 2.81 4.39
N PHE A 622 -16.37 2.86 5.51
CA PHE A 622 -16.25 1.87 6.58
C PHE A 622 -16.65 0.47 6.07
N PHE A 623 -17.85 0.32 5.49
CA PHE A 623 -18.30 -0.96 4.95
C PHE A 623 -17.46 -1.44 3.77
N ILE A 624 -17.04 -0.55 2.85
CA ILE A 624 -16.13 -0.92 1.76
C ILE A 624 -14.84 -1.51 2.32
N LYS A 625 -14.12 -0.77 3.17
CA LYS A 625 -12.82 -1.20 3.72
C LYS A 625 -12.92 -2.45 4.58
N ALA A 626 -13.96 -2.56 5.42
CA ALA A 626 -14.16 -3.73 6.28
C ALA A 626 -14.49 -4.99 5.49
N VAL A 627 -15.34 -4.89 4.46
CA VAL A 627 -15.69 -6.03 3.60
C VAL A 627 -14.53 -6.41 2.69
N ASP A 628 -13.82 -5.45 2.10
CA ASP A 628 -12.65 -5.72 1.28
C ASP A 628 -11.55 -6.42 2.11
N LEU A 629 -11.20 -5.91 3.30
CA LEU A 629 -10.22 -6.53 4.20
C LEU A 629 -10.60 -7.98 4.59
N LEU A 630 -11.86 -8.22 4.97
CA LEU A 630 -12.35 -9.56 5.33
C LEU A 630 -12.42 -10.51 4.12
N LYS A 631 -12.69 -10.00 2.92
CA LYS A 631 -12.72 -10.76 1.66
C LYS A 631 -11.30 -11.13 1.20
N GLU A 632 -10.32 -10.25 1.42
CA GLU A 632 -9.05 -10.29 0.72
C GLU A 632 -7.88 -10.79 1.58
N GLU A 633 -7.91 -10.59 2.91
CA GLU A 633 -6.83 -10.99 3.85
C GLU A 633 -7.33 -11.79 5.08
N PRO A 634 -8.25 -12.78 4.92
CA PRO A 634 -8.88 -13.46 6.05
C PRO A 634 -7.91 -14.22 6.98
N ALA A 635 -6.81 -14.76 6.43
CA ALA A 635 -5.80 -15.46 7.24
C ALA A 635 -4.98 -14.49 8.11
N GLU A 636 -4.56 -13.36 7.56
CA GLU A 636 -3.82 -12.32 8.29
C GLU A 636 -4.69 -11.68 9.39
N VAL A 637 -5.93 -11.33 9.04
CA VAL A 637 -6.92 -10.81 10.01
C VAL A 637 -7.16 -11.82 11.14
N ALA A 638 -7.29 -13.12 10.83
CA ALA A 638 -7.45 -14.14 11.85
C ALA A 638 -6.21 -14.28 12.76
N ILE A 639 -4.99 -14.21 12.21
CA ILE A 639 -3.75 -14.26 13.00
C ILE A 639 -3.65 -13.02 13.91
N VAL A 640 -3.85 -11.81 13.37
CA VAL A 640 -3.76 -10.55 14.11
C VAL A 640 -4.81 -10.47 15.23
N ILE A 641 -6.05 -10.87 14.98
CA ILE A 641 -7.10 -10.94 16.02
C ILE A 641 -6.74 -11.98 17.09
N SER A 642 -6.22 -13.15 16.71
CA SER A 642 -5.80 -14.18 17.67
C SER A 642 -4.67 -13.67 18.58
N LEU A 643 -3.64 -13.05 18.00
CA LEU A 643 -2.52 -12.45 18.73
C LEU A 643 -2.99 -11.29 19.62
N ALA A 644 -3.95 -10.48 19.15
CA ALA A 644 -4.52 -9.38 19.92
C ALA A 644 -5.30 -9.88 21.15
N ILE A 645 -6.14 -10.91 21.01
CA ILE A 645 -6.88 -11.51 22.15
C ILE A 645 -5.89 -12.10 23.16
N ILE A 646 -4.86 -12.84 22.70
CA ILE A 646 -3.84 -13.43 23.58
C ILE A 646 -3.06 -12.36 24.34
N LEU A 647 -2.61 -11.29 23.65
CA LEU A 647 -1.85 -10.21 24.28
C LEU A 647 -2.71 -9.34 25.20
N GLY A 648 -3.97 -9.05 24.84
CA GLY A 648 -4.89 -8.30 25.70
C GLY A 648 -5.25 -9.06 26.98
N TYR A 649 -5.53 -10.36 26.86
CA TYR A 649 -5.73 -11.24 28.01
C TYR A 649 -4.47 -11.32 28.89
N GLY A 650 -3.30 -11.48 28.27
CA GLY A 650 -2.01 -11.49 28.96
C GLY A 650 -1.74 -10.19 29.73
N LEU A 651 -1.98 -9.03 29.12
CA LEU A 651 -1.79 -7.72 29.76
C LEU A 651 -2.67 -7.56 31.00
N CYS A 652 -3.98 -7.86 30.91
CA CYS A 652 -4.86 -7.86 32.07
C CYS A 652 -4.36 -8.82 33.16
N LYS A 653 -3.95 -10.05 32.80
CA LYS A 653 -3.39 -11.01 33.76
C LYS A 653 -2.05 -10.60 34.39
N THR A 654 -1.29 -9.71 33.76
CA THR A 654 -0.06 -9.14 34.36
C THR A 654 -0.29 -7.88 35.21
N VAL A 655 -1.45 -7.24 35.10
CA VAL A 655 -1.75 -5.96 35.78
C VAL A 655 -3.12 -6.06 36.46
N PRO A 656 -3.19 -6.46 37.75
CA PRO A 656 -4.46 -6.74 38.42
C PRO A 656 -5.48 -5.59 38.37
N SER A 657 -5.03 -4.33 38.51
CA SER A 657 -5.91 -3.16 38.39
C SER A 657 -6.51 -2.99 36.99
N LEU A 658 -5.84 -3.50 35.94
CA LEU A 658 -6.36 -3.52 34.57
C LEU A 658 -7.37 -4.67 34.38
N GLU A 659 -7.19 -5.82 35.04
CA GLU A 659 -8.23 -6.86 35.09
C GLU A 659 -9.48 -6.37 35.84
N GLU A 660 -9.30 -5.60 36.92
CA GLU A 660 -10.39 -4.98 37.67
C GLU A 660 -11.14 -3.89 36.87
N GLU A 661 -10.44 -2.98 36.17
CA GLU A 661 -11.10 -1.97 35.31
C GLU A 661 -11.80 -2.59 34.09
N MET A 662 -11.17 -3.56 33.42
CA MET A 662 -11.68 -4.13 32.15
C MET A 662 -12.75 -5.21 32.34
N GLY A 663 -12.80 -5.87 33.51
CA GLY A 663 -13.69 -6.99 33.79
C GLY A 663 -13.26 -8.32 33.16
N GLN A 664 -13.93 -9.42 33.54
CA GLN A 664 -13.62 -10.77 33.06
C GLN A 664 -14.11 -11.05 31.62
N PHE A 665 -15.14 -10.32 31.17
CA PHE A 665 -15.73 -10.42 29.83
C PHE A 665 -16.22 -9.02 29.43
N PRO A 666 -16.12 -8.59 28.15
CA PRO A 666 -16.08 -9.46 26.96
C PRO A 666 -14.74 -9.51 26.21
N TYR A 667 -14.56 -10.56 25.40
CA TYR A 667 -13.38 -10.76 24.51
C TYR A 667 -13.07 -9.57 23.58
N ILE A 668 -14.07 -8.75 23.26
CA ILE A 668 -13.91 -7.53 22.45
C ILE A 668 -12.95 -6.55 23.13
N ASN A 669 -12.95 -6.46 24.46
CA ASN A 669 -12.03 -5.58 25.21
C ASN A 669 -10.59 -6.07 25.10
N TYR A 670 -10.33 -7.37 25.30
CA TYR A 670 -9.01 -7.96 25.11
C TYR A 670 -8.52 -7.79 23.67
N ALA A 671 -9.39 -8.02 22.67
CA ALA A 671 -9.08 -7.79 21.26
C ALA A 671 -8.75 -6.32 20.96
N ALA A 672 -9.49 -5.36 21.52
CA ALA A 672 -9.26 -3.93 21.33
C ALA A 672 -7.97 -3.43 22.01
N LEU A 673 -7.76 -3.81 23.28
CA LEU A 673 -6.58 -3.47 24.07
C LEU A 673 -5.31 -4.09 23.47
N GLY A 674 -5.42 -5.32 22.96
CA GLY A 674 -4.32 -6.01 22.30
C GLY A 674 -4.15 -5.71 20.81
N ALA A 675 -5.07 -5.00 20.15
CA ALA A 675 -5.12 -4.89 18.68
C ALA A 675 -3.79 -4.47 18.03
N LYS A 676 -3.20 -3.36 18.51
CA LYS A 676 -1.91 -2.87 18.00
C LYS A 676 -0.73 -3.76 18.41
N GLY A 677 -0.81 -4.44 19.56
CA GLY A 677 0.19 -5.42 19.99
C GLY A 677 0.17 -6.67 19.12
N GLY A 678 -1.00 -7.21 18.79
CA GLY A 678 -1.16 -8.35 17.89
C GLY A 678 -0.67 -8.05 16.47
N ALA A 679 -0.98 -6.86 15.95
CA ALA A 679 -0.47 -6.41 14.65
C ALA A 679 1.07 -6.24 14.66
N ALA A 680 1.65 -5.65 15.71
CA ALA A 680 3.10 -5.51 15.85
C ALA A 680 3.82 -6.86 16.02
N ILE A 681 3.21 -7.82 16.73
CA ILE A 681 3.76 -9.18 16.86
C ILE A 681 3.70 -9.92 15.51
N TYR A 682 2.63 -9.77 14.74
CA TYR A 682 2.57 -10.32 13.38
C TYR A 682 3.67 -9.75 12.48
N ASP A 683 3.81 -8.43 12.45
CA ASP A 683 4.81 -7.71 11.64
C ASP A 683 6.24 -8.13 12.02
N THR A 684 6.59 -8.12 13.31
CA THR A 684 7.93 -8.53 13.80
C THR A 684 8.26 -10.01 13.56
N ILE A 685 7.28 -10.93 13.62
CA ILE A 685 7.48 -12.34 13.23
C ILE A 685 7.67 -12.47 11.72
N MET A 686 6.92 -11.71 10.92
CA MET A 686 7.04 -11.73 9.45
C MET A 686 8.30 -11.03 8.94
N HIS A 687 8.76 -9.98 9.61
CA HIS A 687 9.80 -9.04 9.17
C HIS A 687 10.83 -8.78 10.31
N PRO A 688 11.52 -9.81 10.83
CA PRO A 688 12.39 -9.69 12.00
C PRO A 688 13.54 -8.68 11.78
N GLY A 689 13.56 -7.60 12.54
CA GLY A 689 14.47 -6.46 12.38
C GLY A 689 14.91 -5.85 13.72
N ASP A 690 15.07 -4.52 13.78
CA ASP A 690 15.34 -3.78 15.02
C ASP A 690 14.04 -3.40 15.75
N ASP A 691 13.27 -4.45 16.03
CA ASP A 691 11.92 -4.45 16.58
C ASP A 691 11.80 -3.68 17.91
N TRP A 692 10.60 -3.26 18.30
CA TRP A 692 10.38 -2.55 19.57
C TRP A 692 10.93 -3.32 20.79
N LEU A 693 10.73 -4.64 20.84
CA LEU A 693 11.24 -5.51 21.90
C LEU A 693 12.77 -5.59 21.87
N LEU A 694 13.36 -5.87 20.70
CA LEU A 694 14.81 -6.01 20.55
C LEU A 694 15.54 -4.70 20.83
N GLY A 695 15.02 -3.57 20.32
CA GLY A 695 15.53 -2.23 20.60
C GLY A 695 15.45 -1.85 22.07
N SER A 696 14.36 -2.22 22.77
CA SER A 696 14.24 -1.99 24.22
C SER A 696 15.24 -2.82 25.03
N ILE A 697 15.47 -4.07 24.66
CA ILE A 697 16.51 -4.93 25.27
C ILE A 697 17.92 -4.38 25.00
N LYS A 698 18.22 -4.00 23.75
CA LYS A 698 19.50 -3.36 23.37
C LYS A 698 19.73 -2.06 24.15
N TRP A 699 18.71 -1.22 24.28
CA TRP A 699 18.77 0.02 25.06
C TRP A 699 19.07 -0.24 26.54
N LEU A 700 18.39 -1.20 27.17
CA LEU A 700 18.61 -1.58 28.57
C LEU A 700 20.03 -2.13 28.80
N LEU A 701 20.49 -3.06 27.95
CA LEU A 701 21.83 -3.64 28.03
C LEU A 701 22.93 -2.58 27.81
N ARG A 702 22.72 -1.63 26.89
CA ARG A 702 23.65 -0.50 26.68
C ARG A 702 23.68 0.47 27.86
N GLY A 703 22.53 0.69 28.50
CA GLY A 703 22.43 1.44 29.76
C GLY A 703 23.23 0.77 30.89
N ALA A 704 23.07 -0.55 31.06
CA ALA A 704 23.83 -1.34 32.01
C ALA A 704 25.35 -1.30 31.73
N LEU A 705 25.77 -1.40 30.46
CA LEU A 705 27.19 -1.28 30.09
C LEU A 705 27.76 0.09 30.43
N ASN A 706 27.01 1.16 30.14
CA ASN A 706 27.45 2.52 30.43
C ASN A 706 27.61 2.75 31.95
N LEU A 707 26.73 2.18 32.77
CA LEU A 707 26.88 2.17 34.23
C LEU A 707 28.12 1.35 34.66
N ALA A 708 28.37 0.20 34.04
CA ALA A 708 29.57 -0.60 34.30
C ALA A 708 30.87 0.14 33.93
N LYS A 709 30.91 0.89 32.81
CA LYS A 709 32.05 1.76 32.45
C LYS A 709 32.26 2.88 33.47
N LEU A 710 31.19 3.51 33.95
CA LEU A 710 31.26 4.58 34.94
C LEU A 710 31.80 4.10 36.29
N VAL A 711 31.25 3.00 36.82
CA VAL A 711 31.49 2.54 38.19
C VAL A 711 32.63 1.51 38.26
N GLY A 712 32.60 0.48 37.41
CA GLY A 712 33.59 -0.61 37.42
C GLY A 712 34.83 -0.32 36.59
N GLY A 713 34.70 0.44 35.50
CA GLY A 713 35.79 0.77 34.57
C GLY A 713 37.10 1.22 35.24
N PRO A 714 37.09 2.19 36.17
CA PRO A 714 38.30 2.63 36.85
C PRO A 714 39.00 1.53 37.66
N PHE A 715 38.25 0.62 38.30
CA PHE A 715 38.82 -0.48 39.08
C PHE A 715 39.41 -1.59 38.19
N VAL A 716 38.77 -1.89 37.05
CA VAL A 716 39.30 -2.86 36.07
C VAL A 716 40.53 -2.28 35.37
N GLU A 717 40.55 -1.00 35.02
CA GLU A 717 41.74 -0.35 34.47
C GLU A 717 42.88 -0.28 35.50
N ALA A 718 42.56 -0.10 36.79
CA ALA A 718 43.54 -0.19 37.88
C ALA A 718 44.12 -1.60 38.08
N TYR A 719 43.34 -2.66 37.82
CA TYR A 719 43.83 -4.04 37.86
C TYR A 719 44.86 -4.31 36.74
N PHE A 720 44.64 -3.80 35.53
CA PHE A 720 45.56 -3.98 34.41
C PHE A 720 46.77 -3.03 34.41
N TYR A 721 46.62 -1.79 34.88
CA TYR A 721 47.64 -0.73 34.72
C TYR A 721 48.02 -0.02 36.04
N GLY A 722 47.62 -0.56 37.19
CA GLY A 722 47.95 -0.03 38.51
C GLY A 722 47.29 1.31 38.85
N TYR A 723 47.67 1.90 39.99
CA TYR A 723 46.99 3.08 40.52
C TYR A 723 47.20 4.35 39.68
N ARG A 724 48.46 4.71 39.36
CA ARG A 724 48.76 5.95 38.63
C ARG A 724 48.31 5.91 37.17
N ASN A 725 48.63 4.84 36.46
CA ASN A 725 48.36 4.75 35.02
C ASN A 725 46.97 4.16 34.73
N GLY A 726 46.47 3.27 35.59
CA GLY A 726 45.14 2.67 35.46
C GLY A 726 44.03 3.47 36.13
N PHE A 727 43.99 3.51 37.47
CA PHE A 727 42.86 4.07 38.23
C PHE A 727 42.57 5.55 37.88
N LEU A 728 43.60 6.39 37.84
CA LEU A 728 43.44 7.82 37.51
C LEU A 728 43.09 8.08 36.05
N SER A 729 43.58 7.25 35.11
CA SER A 729 43.16 7.27 33.70
C SER A 729 41.69 6.88 33.56
N GLY A 730 41.30 5.77 34.17
CA GLY A 730 39.91 5.28 34.19
C GLY A 730 38.94 6.28 34.81
N LEU A 731 39.31 6.96 35.90
CA LEU A 731 38.54 8.06 36.48
C LEU A 731 38.39 9.25 35.51
N LYS A 732 39.45 9.62 34.78
CA LYS A 732 39.37 10.69 33.77
C LYS A 732 38.46 10.29 32.60
N LYS A 733 38.51 9.03 32.15
CA LYS A 733 37.60 8.49 31.13
C LYS A 733 36.15 8.44 31.61
N SER A 734 35.90 7.94 32.82
CA SER A 734 34.55 7.87 33.38
C SER A 734 33.96 9.26 33.62
N GLN A 735 34.78 10.26 34.00
CA GLN A 735 34.37 11.66 34.04
C GLN A 735 33.92 12.20 32.66
N HIS A 736 34.67 11.92 31.59
CA HIS A 736 34.29 12.36 30.23
C HIS A 736 33.03 11.64 29.73
N LEU A 737 32.92 10.34 30.00
CA LEU A 737 31.76 9.52 29.67
C LEU A 737 30.52 9.93 30.49
N PHE A 738 30.69 10.30 31.76
CA PHE A 738 29.64 10.87 32.60
C PHE A 738 29.13 12.18 32.02
N VAL A 739 30.01 13.16 31.76
CA VAL A 739 29.62 14.45 31.16
C VAL A 739 28.86 14.25 29.84
N LYS A 740 29.31 13.32 28.98
CA LYS A 740 28.62 12.98 27.73
C LYS A 740 27.22 12.36 27.97
N LEU A 741 27.09 11.39 28.87
CA LEU A 741 25.81 10.76 29.19
C LEU A 741 24.83 11.72 29.87
N THR A 742 25.31 12.56 30.79
CA THR A 742 24.52 13.62 31.42
C THR A 742 24.00 14.62 30.36
N LYS A 743 24.85 15.01 29.40
CA LYS A 743 24.47 15.86 28.27
C LYS A 743 23.37 15.22 27.42
N GLN A 744 23.54 13.96 27.04
CA GLN A 744 22.57 13.20 26.23
C GLN A 744 21.26 12.94 26.99
N PHE A 745 21.32 12.68 28.30
CA PHE A 745 20.15 12.50 29.15
C PHE A 745 19.34 13.80 29.29
N PHE A 746 19.99 14.93 29.59
CA PHE A 746 19.29 16.22 29.67
C PHE A 746 18.71 16.66 28.32
N ALA A 747 19.42 16.43 27.21
CA ALA A 747 18.89 16.73 25.88
C ALA A 747 17.68 15.85 25.55
N ALA A 748 17.73 14.53 25.82
CA ALA A 748 16.60 13.64 25.62
C ALA A 748 15.41 13.98 26.54
N LEU A 749 15.65 14.42 27.78
CA LEU A 749 14.59 14.84 28.70
C LEU A 749 13.96 16.17 28.25
N ALA A 750 14.77 17.14 27.82
CA ALA A 750 14.29 18.40 27.28
C ALA A 750 13.52 18.21 25.96
N ASP A 751 13.99 17.32 25.09
CA ASP A 751 13.31 16.96 23.84
C ASP A 751 11.97 16.26 24.10
N LEU A 752 11.91 15.36 25.08
CA LEU A 752 10.67 14.70 25.52
C LEU A 752 9.65 15.72 26.05
N VAL A 753 10.10 16.70 26.84
CA VAL A 753 9.25 17.80 27.33
C VAL A 753 8.78 18.69 26.17
N LEU A 754 9.67 19.05 25.23
CA LEU A 754 9.30 19.81 24.03
C LEU A 754 8.31 19.04 23.15
N GLU A 755 8.47 17.73 22.97
CA GLU A 755 7.51 16.93 22.20
C GLU A 755 6.16 16.77 22.90
N MET A 756 6.15 16.56 24.23
CA MET A 756 4.94 16.62 25.05
C MET A 756 4.24 17.98 24.93
N ILE A 757 4.96 19.10 24.78
CA ILE A 757 4.40 20.42 24.50
C ILE A 757 3.87 20.51 23.05
N THR A 758 4.47 19.81 22.07
CA THR A 758 3.93 19.80 20.70
C THR A 758 2.57 19.12 20.59
N ILE A 759 2.23 18.14 21.44
CA ILE A 759 0.93 17.43 21.33
C ILE A 759 -0.26 18.39 21.60
N PRO A 760 -0.32 19.18 22.69
CA PRO A 760 -1.35 20.20 22.87
C PRO A 760 -1.41 21.23 21.72
N VAL A 761 -0.24 21.69 21.25
CA VAL A 761 -0.13 22.72 20.21
C VAL A 761 -0.56 22.20 18.83
N LEU A 762 -0.27 20.94 18.49
CA LEU A 762 -0.55 20.36 17.18
C LEU A 762 -1.89 19.62 17.12
N GLU A 763 -2.22 18.80 18.12
CA GLU A 763 -3.27 17.77 18.04
C GLU A 763 -4.49 18.08 18.92
N LEU A 764 -4.27 18.62 20.13
CA LEU A 764 -5.38 19.06 20.99
C LEU A 764 -6.01 20.37 20.50
N SER A 765 -5.19 21.31 20.02
CA SER A 765 -5.67 22.56 19.39
C SER A 765 -6.54 22.30 18.15
N SER A 766 -6.21 21.26 17.38
CA SER A 766 -7.03 20.84 16.24
C SER A 766 -8.38 20.28 16.69
N LEU A 767 -8.39 19.34 17.63
CA LEU A 767 -9.63 18.67 18.07
C LEU A 767 -10.57 19.59 18.85
N LEU A 768 -10.05 20.48 19.71
CA LEU A 768 -10.88 21.28 20.62
C LEU A 768 -11.18 22.70 20.12
N ILE A 769 -10.43 23.23 19.14
CA ILE A 769 -10.61 24.60 18.65
C ILE A 769 -10.89 24.61 17.14
N HIS A 770 -9.96 24.10 16.33
CA HIS A 770 -10.05 24.17 14.86
C HIS A 770 -11.22 23.37 14.29
N VAL A 771 -11.41 22.13 14.75
CA VAL A 771 -12.52 21.25 14.32
C VAL A 771 -13.87 21.88 14.70
N PRO A 772 -14.16 22.25 15.97
CA PRO A 772 -15.36 22.99 16.34
C PRO A 772 -15.61 24.25 15.51
N PHE A 773 -14.59 25.12 15.37
CA PHE A 773 -14.70 26.36 14.60
C PHE A 773 -15.06 26.09 13.13
N ARG A 774 -14.33 25.21 12.46
CA ARG A 774 -14.62 24.83 11.05
C ARG A 774 -15.91 24.04 10.90
N GLY A 775 -16.31 23.25 11.87
CA GLY A 775 -17.58 22.50 11.83
C GLY A 775 -18.79 23.42 11.94
N ILE A 776 -18.78 24.35 12.90
CA ILE A 776 -19.85 25.34 13.09
C ILE A 776 -19.92 26.28 11.88
N THR A 777 -18.78 26.81 11.42
CA THR A 777 -18.76 27.74 10.27
C THR A 777 -19.16 27.05 8.95
N LYS A 778 -18.73 25.81 8.69
CA LYS A 778 -19.21 25.02 7.53
C LYS A 778 -20.68 24.64 7.65
N LEU A 779 -21.19 24.33 8.84
CA LEU A 779 -22.62 24.02 9.05
C LEU A 779 -23.45 25.26 8.71
N LEU A 780 -23.07 26.42 9.23
CA LEU A 780 -23.80 27.68 9.05
C LEU A 780 -23.69 28.19 7.61
N SER A 781 -22.50 28.18 6.98
CA SER A 781 -22.36 28.61 5.58
C SER A 781 -23.05 27.68 4.60
N LYS A 782 -23.05 26.36 4.82
CA LYS A 782 -23.84 25.42 3.99
C LYS A 782 -25.34 25.55 4.22
N SER A 783 -25.79 25.84 5.44
CA SER A 783 -27.21 26.12 5.71
C SER A 783 -27.66 27.37 4.95
N LEU A 784 -26.86 28.44 5.00
CA LEU A 784 -27.11 29.65 4.23
C LEU A 784 -27.06 29.42 2.72
N ALA A 785 -26.11 28.65 2.19
CA ALA A 785 -26.04 28.38 0.75
C ALA A 785 -27.13 27.40 0.26
N VAL A 786 -27.61 26.48 1.10
CA VAL A 786 -28.84 25.71 0.85
C VAL A 786 -30.04 26.65 0.79
N LEU A 787 -30.14 27.59 1.74
CA LEU A 787 -31.17 28.64 1.73
C LEU A 787 -31.02 29.64 0.58
N GLY A 788 -29.87 29.73 -0.09
CA GLY A 788 -29.63 30.65 -1.20
C GLY A 788 -29.82 30.08 -2.61
N ASN A 789 -30.13 28.79 -2.76
CA ASN A 789 -30.22 28.12 -4.07
C ASN A 789 -31.39 27.11 -4.11
N TRP A 790 -32.60 27.55 -3.76
CA TRP A 790 -33.82 26.73 -3.78
C TRP A 790 -34.17 26.24 -5.18
N GLU A 791 -34.00 27.05 -6.23
CA GLU A 791 -34.30 26.63 -7.61
C GLU A 791 -33.39 25.46 -7.99
N LEU A 792 -32.10 25.60 -7.74
CA LEU A 792 -31.07 24.61 -8.06
C LEU A 792 -31.31 23.29 -7.31
N LEU A 793 -31.77 23.35 -6.05
CA LEU A 793 -32.17 22.17 -5.27
C LEU A 793 -33.46 21.54 -5.79
N GLY A 794 -34.47 22.34 -6.13
CA GLY A 794 -35.72 21.89 -6.73
C GLY A 794 -35.47 21.16 -8.06
N ASP A 795 -34.58 21.71 -8.88
CA ASP A 795 -34.16 21.14 -10.16
C ASP A 795 -33.45 19.78 -10.01
N GLN A 796 -32.67 19.56 -8.94
CA GLN A 796 -32.10 18.24 -8.62
C GLN A 796 -33.15 17.24 -8.11
N LEU A 797 -34.11 17.69 -7.29
CA LEU A 797 -35.20 16.83 -6.82
C LEU A 797 -36.13 16.41 -7.98
N MET A 798 -36.42 17.32 -8.91
CA MET A 798 -37.13 17.00 -10.15
C MET A 798 -36.34 16.00 -10.99
N LYS A 799 -35.02 16.19 -11.19
CA LYS A 799 -34.15 15.21 -11.89
C LYS A 799 -34.08 13.84 -11.19
N PHE A 800 -34.16 13.82 -9.86
CA PHE A 800 -34.27 12.58 -9.10
C PHE A 800 -35.63 11.91 -9.29
N ALA A 801 -36.74 12.66 -9.35
CA ALA A 801 -38.08 12.12 -9.57
C ALA A 801 -38.30 11.61 -11.01
N THR A 802 -37.82 12.36 -12.01
CA THR A 802 -37.91 12.01 -13.45
C THR A 802 -36.84 11.02 -13.91
N ARG A 803 -36.05 10.45 -12.98
CA ARG A 803 -35.15 9.32 -13.27
C ARG A 803 -35.90 8.23 -14.04
N ALA A 804 -35.24 7.56 -14.98
CA ALA A 804 -35.83 6.38 -15.62
C ALA A 804 -36.31 5.35 -14.57
N ASN A 805 -37.31 4.54 -14.90
CA ASN A 805 -37.74 3.46 -14.02
C ASN A 805 -36.58 2.46 -13.84
N SER A 806 -35.94 2.52 -12.67
CA SER A 806 -35.16 1.41 -12.13
C SER A 806 -36.01 0.15 -12.20
N TRP A 807 -35.41 -0.95 -12.62
CA TRP A 807 -36.12 -2.21 -12.85
C TRP A 807 -37.04 -2.53 -11.67
N GLY A 808 -38.31 -2.87 -11.95
CA GLY A 808 -39.23 -3.26 -10.89
C GLY A 808 -38.59 -4.37 -10.07
N TYR A 809 -38.47 -4.20 -8.75
CA TYR A 809 -37.63 -5.07 -7.93
C TYR A 809 -38.27 -6.46 -7.72
N LEU A 810 -39.57 -6.59 -8.03
CA LEU A 810 -40.35 -7.83 -8.07
C LEU A 810 -40.10 -8.66 -9.36
N PRO A 811 -40.24 -8.15 -10.60
CA PRO A 811 -39.90 -8.93 -11.80
C PRO A 811 -38.49 -9.54 -11.75
N GLY A 812 -38.42 -10.85 -11.96
CA GLY A 812 -37.16 -11.61 -11.82
C GLY A 812 -36.82 -12.04 -10.38
N PHE A 813 -37.67 -11.77 -9.39
CA PHE A 813 -37.69 -12.58 -8.17
C PHE A 813 -38.05 -14.02 -8.55
N ARG A 814 -37.28 -14.97 -8.01
CA ARG A 814 -37.56 -16.39 -7.99
C ARG A 814 -37.24 -16.85 -6.59
N LEU A 815 -38.06 -17.74 -6.04
CA LEU A 815 -37.66 -18.50 -4.84
C LEU A 815 -36.33 -19.20 -5.13
N SER A 816 -35.49 -19.31 -4.11
CA SER A 816 -34.26 -20.08 -4.20
C SER A 816 -34.58 -21.51 -4.66
N PRO A 817 -33.86 -22.05 -5.66
CA PRO A 817 -34.09 -23.42 -6.08
C PRO A 817 -33.78 -24.34 -4.88
N LEU A 818 -34.69 -25.25 -4.57
CA LEU A 818 -34.48 -26.24 -3.52
C LEU A 818 -33.24 -27.06 -3.87
N TYR A 819 -32.12 -26.73 -3.22
CA TYR A 819 -30.86 -27.44 -3.40
C TYR A 819 -31.05 -28.87 -2.91
N GLY A 820 -31.22 -29.77 -3.88
CA GLY A 820 -31.53 -31.19 -3.66
C GLY A 820 -30.57 -31.84 -2.67
N PHE A 821 -31.09 -32.84 -1.96
CA PHE A 821 -30.31 -33.60 -1.00
C PHE A 821 -29.07 -34.20 -1.70
N ARG A 822 -27.88 -33.80 -1.26
CA ARG A 822 -26.66 -34.52 -1.62
C ARG A 822 -26.64 -35.84 -0.87
N SER A 823 -26.10 -36.88 -1.51
CA SER A 823 -25.72 -38.11 -0.82
C SER A 823 -24.87 -37.78 0.43
N PRO A 824 -25.17 -38.35 1.60
CA PRO A 824 -24.26 -38.32 2.75
C PRO A 824 -23.06 -39.25 2.56
N PHE A 825 -23.09 -40.10 1.53
CA PHE A 825 -22.02 -41.01 1.19
C PHE A 825 -21.03 -40.39 0.20
N GLY A 826 -19.74 -40.47 0.52
CA GLY A 826 -18.62 -39.93 -0.25
C GLY A 826 -17.27 -40.48 0.20
N HIS A 827 -16.18 -40.03 -0.44
CA HIS A 827 -14.81 -40.37 -0.04
C HIS A 827 -14.23 -39.19 0.76
N TYR A 828 -14.23 -39.32 2.09
CA TYR A 828 -13.82 -38.28 3.04
C TYR A 828 -12.42 -38.50 3.63
N ALA A 829 -11.92 -39.74 3.61
CA ALA A 829 -10.55 -40.10 4.01
C ALA A 829 -10.06 -41.33 3.23
N GLU A 830 -8.75 -41.46 3.05
CA GLU A 830 -8.11 -42.60 2.36
C GLU A 830 -8.17 -43.89 3.19
N ASN A 831 -7.98 -43.78 4.51
CA ASN A 831 -8.11 -44.91 5.43
C ASN A 831 -9.57 -45.39 5.46
N LYS A 832 -9.81 -46.65 5.06
CA LYS A 832 -11.15 -47.27 4.97
C LYS A 832 -11.99 -47.13 6.25
N TRP A 833 -11.39 -47.28 7.43
CA TRP A 833 -12.10 -47.14 8.71
C TRP A 833 -12.47 -45.70 9.03
N ALA A 834 -11.56 -44.75 8.80
CA ALA A 834 -11.84 -43.32 8.93
C ALA A 834 -12.89 -42.85 7.90
N ASN A 835 -12.85 -43.40 6.69
CA ASN A 835 -13.85 -43.14 5.67
C ASN A 835 -15.22 -43.68 6.11
N LEU A 836 -15.29 -44.91 6.65
CA LEU A 836 -16.52 -45.52 7.16
C LEU A 836 -17.13 -44.70 8.30
N THR A 837 -16.34 -44.28 9.28
CA THR A 837 -16.83 -43.47 10.41
C THR A 837 -17.24 -42.07 9.98
N LEU A 838 -16.53 -41.43 9.05
CA LEU A 838 -16.94 -40.14 8.47
C LEU A 838 -18.23 -40.26 7.65
N ASN A 839 -18.40 -41.33 6.87
CA ASN A 839 -19.66 -41.61 6.15
C ASN A 839 -20.83 -41.84 7.12
N ALA A 840 -20.63 -42.61 8.20
CA ALA A 840 -21.64 -42.81 9.23
C ALA A 840 -21.98 -41.50 9.97
N LEU A 841 -20.98 -40.68 10.29
CA LEU A 841 -21.18 -39.37 10.93
C LEU A 841 -21.93 -38.40 10.00
N MET A 842 -21.60 -38.37 8.71
CA MET A 842 -22.32 -37.57 7.71
C MET A 842 -23.75 -38.08 7.44
N LEU A 843 -24.01 -39.40 7.57
CA LEU A 843 -25.37 -39.96 7.49
C LEU A 843 -26.30 -39.39 8.57
N PHE A 844 -25.79 -39.12 9.77
CA PHE A 844 -26.58 -38.52 10.85
C PHE A 844 -26.57 -36.98 10.84
N LEU A 845 -25.47 -36.32 10.47
CA LEU A 845 -25.37 -34.85 10.49
C LEU A 845 -25.90 -34.16 9.22
N LEU A 846 -25.68 -34.74 8.04
CA LEU A 846 -25.99 -34.04 6.78
C LEU A 846 -27.50 -33.91 6.50
N PRO A 847 -28.36 -34.93 6.72
CA PRO A 847 -29.79 -34.81 6.44
C PRO A 847 -30.53 -33.78 7.31
N PRO A 848 -30.35 -33.72 8.65
CA PRO A 848 -30.96 -32.68 9.48
C PRO A 848 -30.49 -31.27 9.08
N LEU A 849 -29.22 -31.10 8.74
CA LEU A 849 -28.66 -29.81 8.32
C LEU A 849 -29.17 -29.40 6.92
N MET A 850 -29.35 -30.35 6.00
CA MET A 850 -30.03 -30.14 4.71
C MET A 850 -31.51 -29.76 4.88
N LEU A 851 -32.22 -30.39 5.83
CA LEU A 851 -33.61 -30.06 6.16
C LEU A 851 -33.71 -28.65 6.76
N LEU A 852 -32.89 -28.32 7.76
CA LEU A 852 -32.80 -26.98 8.36
C LEU A 852 -32.52 -25.91 7.29
N LYS A 853 -31.58 -26.18 6.39
CA LYS A 853 -31.25 -25.31 5.25
C LYS A 853 -32.45 -25.12 4.31
N ASN A 854 -33.11 -26.20 3.89
CA ASN A 854 -34.18 -26.16 2.87
C ASN A 854 -35.55 -25.71 3.42
N LEU A 855 -35.87 -25.98 4.68
CA LEU A 855 -37.19 -25.70 5.28
C LEU A 855 -37.25 -24.42 6.12
N ILE A 856 -36.12 -23.95 6.64
CA ILE A 856 -36.07 -22.77 7.53
C ILE A 856 -35.19 -21.68 6.92
N VAL A 857 -33.90 -21.97 6.67
CA VAL A 857 -32.93 -20.93 6.26
C VAL A 857 -33.28 -20.33 4.90
N LEU A 858 -33.52 -21.16 3.88
CA LEU A 858 -33.86 -20.67 2.54
C LEU A 858 -35.21 -19.93 2.50
N PRO A 859 -36.33 -20.45 3.06
CA PRO A 859 -37.58 -19.70 3.12
C PRO A 859 -37.50 -18.37 3.89
N VAL A 860 -36.69 -18.28 4.96
CA VAL A 860 -36.47 -17.00 5.67
C VAL A 860 -35.69 -16.01 4.82
N ILE A 861 -34.64 -16.45 4.11
CA ILE A 861 -33.87 -15.59 3.19
C ILE A 861 -34.74 -15.13 2.02
N ASP A 862 -35.53 -16.03 1.41
CA ASP A 862 -36.44 -15.69 0.31
C ASP A 862 -37.55 -14.74 0.77
N SER A 863 -38.09 -14.93 1.98
CA SER A 863 -39.09 -14.03 2.57
C SER A 863 -38.51 -12.64 2.83
N LEU A 864 -37.31 -12.53 3.40
CA LEU A 864 -36.62 -11.26 3.59
C LEU A 864 -36.29 -10.57 2.25
N SER A 865 -35.83 -11.33 1.26
CA SER A 865 -35.55 -10.85 -0.10
C SER A 865 -36.82 -10.33 -0.78
N PHE A 866 -37.94 -11.07 -0.69
CA PHE A 866 -39.23 -10.66 -1.22
C PHE A 866 -39.78 -9.40 -0.52
N LEU A 867 -39.75 -9.37 0.82
CA LEU A 867 -40.28 -8.25 1.61
C LEU A 867 -39.46 -6.98 1.32
N LEU A 868 -38.13 -7.07 1.24
CA LEU A 868 -37.27 -5.96 0.84
C LEU A 868 -37.56 -5.47 -0.60
N ARG A 869 -37.73 -6.38 -1.56
CA ARG A 869 -38.07 -6.03 -2.96
C ARG A 869 -39.45 -5.39 -3.08
N SER A 870 -40.43 -5.90 -2.32
CA SER A 870 -41.79 -5.36 -2.25
C SER A 870 -41.76 -3.94 -1.67
N LEU A 871 -41.09 -3.76 -0.53
CA LEU A 871 -40.88 -2.46 0.11
C LEU A 871 -40.20 -1.46 -0.83
N LEU A 872 -39.13 -1.85 -1.53
CA LEU A 872 -38.45 -0.98 -2.51
C LEU A 872 -39.33 -0.66 -3.72
N THR A 873 -40.18 -1.59 -4.17
CA THR A 873 -41.13 -1.37 -5.28
C THR A 873 -42.26 -0.40 -4.88
N LEU A 874 -42.66 -0.39 -3.61
CA LEU A 874 -43.65 0.54 -3.06
C LEU A 874 -43.04 1.91 -2.71
N LEU A 875 -41.79 1.95 -2.24
CA LEU A 875 -41.07 3.20 -1.93
C LEU A 875 -40.59 3.96 -3.17
N ASP A 876 -40.27 3.31 -4.29
CA ASP A 876 -39.82 4.02 -5.51
C ASP A 876 -40.87 5.04 -6.02
N PRO A 877 -42.15 4.71 -6.27
CA PRO A 877 -43.16 5.68 -6.70
C PRO A 877 -43.47 6.74 -5.63
N LEU A 878 -43.51 6.39 -4.35
CA LEU A 878 -43.70 7.37 -3.27
C LEU A 878 -42.55 8.38 -3.22
N SER A 879 -41.30 7.92 -3.31
CA SER A 879 -40.11 8.79 -3.32
C SER A 879 -40.08 9.72 -4.54
N ARG A 880 -40.58 9.27 -5.70
CA ARG A 880 -40.74 10.10 -6.90
C ARG A 880 -41.81 11.16 -6.71
N GLY A 881 -42.99 10.79 -6.21
CA GLY A 881 -44.10 11.74 -5.98
C GLY A 881 -43.70 12.84 -4.99
N ILE A 882 -43.09 12.45 -3.86
CA ILE A 882 -42.60 13.38 -2.84
C ILE A 882 -41.50 14.30 -3.42
N ALA A 883 -40.49 13.74 -4.09
CA ALA A 883 -39.42 14.54 -4.67
C ALA A 883 -39.88 15.44 -5.84
N TYR A 884 -40.88 15.02 -6.61
CA TYR A 884 -41.47 15.85 -7.67
C TYR A 884 -42.26 17.02 -7.09
N GLY A 885 -43.11 16.77 -6.08
CA GLY A 885 -43.89 17.82 -5.41
C GLY A 885 -43.01 18.86 -4.71
N ILE A 886 -42.05 18.41 -3.90
CA ILE A 886 -41.08 19.29 -3.23
C ILE A 886 -40.18 19.98 -4.26
N GLY A 887 -39.73 19.26 -5.30
CA GLY A 887 -38.87 19.80 -6.35
C GLY A 887 -39.53 20.90 -7.16
N LEU A 888 -40.79 20.71 -7.56
CA LEU A 888 -41.60 21.70 -8.27
C LEU A 888 -41.88 22.93 -7.39
N PHE A 889 -42.21 22.72 -6.12
CA PHE A 889 -42.41 23.81 -5.16
C PHE A 889 -41.14 24.65 -4.96
N LEU A 890 -39.99 24.00 -4.69
CA LEU A 890 -38.71 24.69 -4.53
C LEU A 890 -38.24 25.36 -5.83
N LYS A 891 -38.57 24.81 -7.00
CA LYS A 891 -38.28 25.47 -8.27
C LYS A 891 -39.10 26.75 -8.45
N ILE A 892 -40.43 26.68 -8.30
CA ILE A 892 -41.32 27.83 -8.51
C ILE A 892 -41.04 28.94 -7.47
N THR A 893 -40.82 28.59 -6.21
CA THR A 893 -40.48 29.57 -5.16
C THR A 893 -39.04 30.08 -5.29
N GLY A 894 -38.10 29.22 -5.69
CA GLY A 894 -36.69 29.55 -5.89
C GLY A 894 -36.45 30.66 -6.92
N VAL A 895 -37.19 30.70 -8.03
CA VAL A 895 -37.07 31.79 -9.03
C VAL A 895 -37.26 33.18 -8.41
N PHE A 896 -38.12 33.33 -7.39
CA PHE A 896 -38.30 34.60 -6.67
C PHE A 896 -37.37 34.74 -5.47
N TRP A 897 -37.12 33.64 -4.75
CA TRP A 897 -36.32 33.64 -3.52
C TRP A 897 -34.82 33.78 -3.79
N ASP A 898 -34.26 33.00 -4.71
CA ASP A 898 -32.82 32.97 -5.02
C ASP A 898 -32.35 34.30 -5.62
N HIS A 899 -33.22 34.98 -6.37
CA HIS A 899 -32.99 36.33 -6.90
C HIS A 899 -33.26 37.47 -5.90
N SER A 900 -33.67 37.18 -4.67
CA SER A 900 -33.92 38.18 -3.62
C SER A 900 -33.16 37.85 -2.33
N VAL A 901 -33.83 37.25 -1.35
CA VAL A 901 -33.23 36.88 -0.04
C VAL A 901 -32.09 35.86 -0.22
N GLY A 902 -32.20 34.97 -1.21
CA GLY A 902 -31.16 34.00 -1.53
C GLY A 902 -29.84 34.61 -1.98
N ILE A 903 -29.84 35.79 -2.62
CA ILE A 903 -28.60 36.54 -2.91
C ILE A 903 -27.90 36.92 -1.61
N LEU A 904 -28.64 37.43 -0.62
CA LEU A 904 -28.10 37.77 0.69
C LEU A 904 -27.59 36.53 1.44
N CYS A 905 -28.32 35.41 1.38
CA CYS A 905 -27.87 34.12 1.94
C CYS A 905 -26.59 33.59 1.26
N ASN A 906 -26.46 33.71 -0.06
CA ASN A 906 -25.25 33.32 -0.80
C ASN A 906 -24.06 34.24 -0.48
N LEU A 907 -24.26 35.56 -0.46
CA LEU A 907 -23.22 36.53 -0.12
C LEU A 907 -22.74 36.38 1.32
N THR A 908 -23.64 36.14 2.28
CA THR A 908 -23.27 35.85 3.67
C THR A 908 -22.58 34.49 3.82
N ALA A 909 -23.04 33.44 3.14
CA ALA A 909 -22.34 32.15 3.09
C ALA A 909 -20.91 32.28 2.55
N TYR A 910 -20.73 33.05 1.47
CA TYR A 910 -19.42 33.35 0.88
C TYR A 910 -18.55 34.17 1.84
N ALA A 911 -19.06 35.28 2.39
CA ALA A 911 -18.32 36.16 3.28
C ALA A 911 -17.88 35.46 4.58
N ILE A 912 -18.75 34.61 5.16
CA ILE A 912 -18.43 33.81 6.34
C ILE A 912 -17.37 32.75 5.99
N THR A 913 -17.51 32.04 4.86
CA THR A 913 -16.52 31.05 4.43
C THR A 913 -15.16 31.69 4.16
N TYR A 914 -15.13 32.85 3.50
CA TYR A 914 -13.92 33.62 3.22
C TYR A 914 -13.27 34.16 4.51
N GLY A 915 -14.03 34.89 5.34
CA GLY A 915 -13.53 35.49 6.58
C GLY A 915 -13.03 34.44 7.58
N CYS A 916 -13.75 33.33 7.75
CA CYS A 916 -13.31 32.24 8.61
C CYS A 916 -12.08 31.52 8.04
N SER A 917 -11.97 31.37 6.70
CA SER A 917 -10.75 30.84 6.07
C SER A 917 -9.54 31.76 6.23
N GLN A 918 -9.73 33.08 6.29
CA GLN A 918 -8.65 34.05 6.57
C GLN A 918 -8.20 33.98 8.04
N LEU A 919 -9.14 34.02 8.99
CA LEU A 919 -8.84 33.85 10.42
C LEU A 919 -8.10 32.53 10.71
N ASP A 920 -8.53 31.46 10.06
CA ASP A 920 -7.92 30.13 10.15
C ASP A 920 -6.54 30.05 9.49
N THR A 921 -6.31 30.81 8.41
CA THR A 921 -4.97 30.94 7.80
C THR A 921 -4.02 31.70 8.73
N ILE A 922 -4.48 32.76 9.39
CA ILE A 922 -3.71 33.52 10.39
C ILE A 922 -3.38 32.63 11.61
N ALA A 923 -4.36 31.92 12.15
CA ALA A 923 -4.16 30.95 13.22
C ALA A 923 -3.21 29.82 12.81
N GLY A 924 -3.30 29.35 11.56
CA GLY A 924 -2.38 28.42 10.95
C GLY A 924 -0.94 28.93 10.89
N HIS A 925 -0.71 30.18 10.46
CA HIS A 925 0.62 30.80 10.47
C HIS A 925 1.19 30.93 11.90
N PHE A 926 0.38 31.30 12.88
CA PHE A 926 0.81 31.35 14.29
C PHE A 926 1.16 29.96 14.83
N LYS A 927 0.34 28.93 14.52
CA LYS A 927 0.61 27.52 14.83
C LYS A 927 1.93 27.05 14.20
N GLN A 928 2.16 27.33 12.91
CA GLN A 928 3.43 27.00 12.26
C GLN A 928 4.62 27.76 12.86
N TYR A 929 4.47 29.03 13.23
CA TYR A 929 5.55 29.80 13.85
C TYR A 929 5.99 29.20 15.20
N LEU A 930 5.04 28.86 16.07
CA LEU A 930 5.34 28.20 17.35
C LEU A 930 5.99 26.82 17.14
N VAL A 931 5.45 26.01 16.23
CA VAL A 931 5.96 24.66 15.94
C VAL A 931 7.37 24.74 15.33
N ALA A 932 7.61 25.66 14.39
CA ALA A 932 8.92 25.90 13.79
C ALA A 932 9.97 26.27 14.86
N LYS A 933 9.64 27.17 15.80
CA LYS A 933 10.55 27.51 16.90
C LYS A 933 10.84 26.31 17.80
N ILE A 934 9.82 25.51 18.16
CA ILE A 934 10.04 24.27 18.93
C ILE A 934 10.96 23.30 18.15
N GLN A 935 10.71 23.07 16.86
CA GLN A 935 11.51 22.15 16.03
C GLN A 935 12.96 22.62 15.85
N VAL A 936 13.22 23.94 15.73
CA VAL A 936 14.58 24.49 15.72
C VAL A 936 15.30 24.24 17.04
N GLU A 937 14.65 24.48 18.20
CA GLU A 937 15.28 24.22 19.50
C GLU A 937 15.50 22.71 19.77
N ARG A 938 14.57 21.82 19.35
CA ARG A 938 14.78 20.36 19.39
C ARG A 938 16.03 19.93 18.63
N ARG A 939 16.26 20.47 17.42
CA ARG A 939 17.47 20.16 16.63
C ARG A 939 18.74 20.74 17.24
N LYS A 940 18.70 21.96 17.78
CA LYS A 940 19.83 22.53 18.54
C LYS A 940 20.22 21.66 19.73
N LEU A 941 19.24 21.19 20.51
CA LEU A 941 19.46 20.26 21.62
C LEU A 941 20.07 18.93 21.15
N TYR A 942 19.62 18.41 20.01
CA TYR A 942 20.15 17.19 19.42
C TYR A 942 21.62 17.33 18.98
N HIS A 943 21.94 18.31 18.11
CA HIS A 943 23.32 18.52 17.65
C HIS A 943 24.25 19.07 18.74
N TRP A 944 23.71 19.57 19.86
CA TRP A 944 24.49 19.80 21.08
C TRP A 944 24.86 18.47 21.76
N ALA A 945 23.95 17.49 21.82
CA ALA A 945 24.11 16.25 22.56
C ALA A 945 24.91 15.15 21.85
N PHE A 946 24.83 15.05 20.53
CA PHE A 946 25.45 13.99 19.72
C PHE A 946 26.55 14.55 18.80
N THR A 947 27.60 13.76 18.54
CA THR A 947 28.65 14.18 17.59
C THR A 947 28.25 13.86 16.14
N GLN A 948 28.81 14.61 15.19
CA GLN A 948 28.57 14.37 13.75
C GLN A 948 29.01 12.97 13.29
N GLU A 949 29.96 12.34 13.99
CA GLU A 949 30.43 10.98 13.69
C GLU A 949 29.42 9.93 14.16
N GLU A 950 28.84 10.12 15.35
CA GLU A 950 27.70 9.31 15.82
C GLU A 950 26.52 9.45 14.87
N GLU A 951 26.18 10.69 14.48
CA GLU A 951 25.04 10.95 13.61
C GLU A 951 25.21 10.36 12.20
N LYS A 952 26.41 10.45 11.61
CA LYS A 952 26.72 9.79 10.32
C LYS A 952 26.63 8.27 10.39
N ALA A 953 26.96 7.65 11.52
CA ALA A 953 26.90 6.18 11.66
C ALA A 953 25.46 5.61 11.60
N PHE A 954 24.44 6.42 11.90
CA PHE A 954 23.03 6.00 11.84
C PHE A 954 22.35 6.27 10.49
N HIS A 955 22.89 7.16 9.65
CA HIS A 955 22.29 7.50 8.36
C HIS A 955 22.83 6.58 7.25
N LYS A 956 21.92 5.89 6.55
CA LYS A 956 22.26 5.00 5.43
C LYS A 956 22.06 5.72 4.09
N ILE A 957 23.06 5.60 3.22
CA ILE A 957 22.93 5.91 1.79
C ILE A 957 22.42 4.64 1.10
N HIS A 958 21.43 4.78 0.22
CA HIS A 958 20.88 3.64 -0.51
C HIS A 958 21.88 3.11 -1.55
N ASN A 959 22.22 1.83 -1.47
CA ASN A 959 23.06 1.12 -2.44
C ASN A 959 22.23 0.05 -3.17
N ASP A 960 22.19 0.06 -4.50
CA ASP A 960 21.26 -0.77 -5.31
C ASP A 960 21.50 -2.26 -5.14
N VAL A 961 22.75 -2.64 -4.88
CA VAL A 961 23.15 -3.99 -4.49
C VAL A 961 22.34 -4.50 -3.29
N GLU A 962 21.98 -3.65 -2.32
CA GLU A 962 21.21 -4.06 -1.14
C GLU A 962 19.77 -4.47 -1.46
N HIS A 963 19.15 -3.83 -2.45
CA HIS A 963 17.78 -4.16 -2.85
C HIS A 963 17.73 -5.55 -3.52
N PHE A 964 18.72 -5.87 -4.34
CA PHE A 964 18.80 -7.11 -5.12
C PHE A 964 19.54 -8.27 -4.40
N ARG A 965 19.82 -8.17 -3.08
CA ARG A 965 20.32 -9.31 -2.28
C ARG A 965 19.29 -10.41 -2.06
N ASP A 966 18.01 -10.10 -2.22
CA ASP A 966 16.93 -11.09 -2.27
C ASP A 966 16.89 -11.70 -3.67
N PRO A 967 17.16 -13.01 -3.86
CA PRO A 967 17.18 -13.61 -5.19
C PRO A 967 15.84 -13.42 -5.91
N MET A 968 14.70 -13.44 -5.21
CA MET A 968 13.37 -13.19 -5.82
C MET A 968 13.23 -11.81 -6.48
N LYS A 969 14.09 -10.85 -6.13
CA LYS A 969 14.10 -9.51 -6.74
C LYS A 969 15.07 -9.44 -7.91
N PHE A 970 16.16 -10.21 -7.87
CA PHE A 970 17.07 -10.35 -9.00
C PHE A 970 16.40 -11.10 -10.16
N GLU A 971 15.65 -12.17 -9.89
CA GLU A 971 14.83 -12.91 -10.89
C GLU A 971 13.78 -12.05 -11.62
N ARG A 972 13.41 -10.88 -11.06
CA ARG A 972 12.48 -9.92 -11.68
C ARG A 972 13.16 -9.01 -12.72
N LEU A 973 14.49 -8.95 -12.75
CA LEU A 973 15.23 -8.31 -13.85
C LEU A 973 15.28 -9.26 -15.07
N PRO A 974 15.35 -8.74 -16.31
CA PRO A 974 15.61 -9.56 -17.49
C PRO A 974 16.94 -10.30 -17.35
N HIS A 975 16.94 -11.61 -17.59
CA HIS A 975 18.12 -12.47 -17.52
C HIS A 975 18.01 -13.61 -18.54
N THR A 976 19.13 -14.23 -18.90
CA THR A 976 19.16 -15.40 -19.79
C THR A 976 18.78 -16.67 -19.04
N SER A 977 18.32 -17.72 -19.73
CA SER A 977 18.04 -19.03 -19.10
C SER A 977 19.26 -19.63 -18.38
N THR A 978 20.48 -19.32 -18.84
CA THR A 978 21.74 -19.66 -18.17
C THR A 978 22.01 -18.84 -16.90
N GLY A 979 21.37 -17.69 -16.75
CA GLY A 979 21.55 -16.73 -15.65
C GLY A 979 20.45 -16.76 -14.58
N CYS A 980 19.46 -17.66 -14.65
CA CYS A 980 18.47 -17.83 -13.58
C CYS A 980 19.15 -18.33 -12.30
N VAL A 981 19.31 -17.46 -11.32
CA VAL A 981 20.02 -17.74 -10.07
C VAL A 981 19.22 -18.78 -9.26
N LEU A 982 17.90 -18.69 -9.31
CA LEU A 982 16.98 -19.60 -8.64
C LEU A 982 16.98 -21.02 -9.21
N GLU A 983 16.90 -21.20 -10.52
CA GLU A 983 16.85 -22.53 -11.12
C GLU A 983 18.16 -23.30 -10.85
N ASN A 984 19.30 -22.62 -10.99
CA ASN A 984 20.60 -23.17 -10.61
C ASN A 984 20.65 -23.56 -9.12
N LEU A 985 20.18 -22.69 -8.20
CA LEU A 985 20.09 -22.96 -6.76
C LEU A 985 19.14 -24.12 -6.38
N LEU A 986 18.14 -24.41 -7.21
CA LEU A 986 17.17 -25.49 -7.00
C LEU A 986 17.57 -26.78 -7.71
N SER A 987 18.50 -26.73 -8.66
CA SER A 987 19.01 -27.91 -9.35
C SER A 987 19.82 -28.78 -8.38
N ASN A 988 19.59 -30.10 -8.38
CA ASN A 988 20.41 -31.04 -7.58
C ASN A 988 21.59 -31.62 -8.40
N ALA A 989 21.87 -31.04 -9.57
CA ALA A 989 22.84 -31.56 -10.53
C ALA A 989 23.59 -30.40 -11.17
N VAL A 990 24.92 -30.49 -11.18
CA VAL A 990 25.79 -29.56 -11.91
C VAL A 990 25.51 -29.76 -13.41
N GLN A 991 24.71 -28.87 -14.00
CA GLN A 991 24.39 -28.94 -15.42
C GLN A 991 25.57 -28.43 -16.24
N ASN A 992 26.05 -29.24 -17.18
CA ASN A 992 26.86 -28.73 -18.27
C ASN A 992 26.00 -27.77 -19.10
N LEU A 993 26.41 -26.50 -19.16
CA LEU A 993 25.68 -25.42 -19.82
C LEU A 993 25.22 -25.81 -21.24
N PRO A 994 23.90 -25.88 -21.53
CA PRO A 994 23.43 -26.14 -22.88
C PRO A 994 23.75 -24.96 -23.78
N ALA A 995 24.16 -25.23 -25.03
CA ALA A 995 24.46 -24.19 -26.00
C ALA A 995 23.23 -23.29 -26.25
N GLU A 996 23.47 -21.97 -26.36
CA GLU A 996 22.40 -20.97 -26.36
C GLU A 996 21.38 -21.15 -27.50
N ASN A 997 20.11 -20.94 -27.20
CA ASN A 997 19.04 -20.93 -28.19
C ASN A 997 18.82 -19.47 -28.68
N PRO A 998 19.29 -19.11 -29.89
CA PRO A 998 19.56 -17.70 -30.28
C PRO A 998 18.31 -16.84 -30.50
N LYS A 999 17.10 -17.35 -30.23
CA LYS A 999 15.83 -16.63 -30.44
C LYS A 999 15.41 -15.73 -29.27
N HIS A 1000 16.05 -15.86 -28.11
CA HIS A 1000 15.68 -15.11 -26.89
C HIS A 1000 16.74 -14.10 -26.42
N THR A 1001 18.01 -14.23 -26.82
CA THR A 1001 19.14 -13.46 -26.28
C THR A 1001 19.41 -12.11 -26.97
N LEU A 1002 18.97 -11.90 -28.21
CA LEU A 1002 19.41 -10.78 -29.05
C LEU A 1002 18.72 -9.42 -28.81
N LEU A 1003 17.75 -9.33 -27.89
CA LEU A 1003 16.82 -8.18 -27.83
C LEU A 1003 17.05 -7.18 -26.68
N PHE A 1004 17.91 -7.46 -25.71
CA PHE A 1004 18.22 -6.53 -24.61
C PHE A 1004 19.72 -6.25 -24.41
N HIS A 1005 20.58 -6.78 -25.28
CA HIS A 1005 21.99 -6.39 -25.31
C HIS A 1005 22.19 -5.28 -26.34
N SER A 1006 22.84 -4.19 -25.94
CA SER A 1006 23.39 -3.24 -26.91
C SER A 1006 24.41 -3.98 -27.77
N ALA A 1007 24.25 -3.90 -29.09
CA ALA A 1007 25.12 -4.58 -30.05
C ALA A 1007 26.48 -3.86 -30.15
N SER A 1008 27.31 -4.05 -29.13
CA SER A 1008 28.69 -3.52 -29.07
C SER A 1008 29.40 -3.81 -30.38
N ALA A 1009 29.90 -2.75 -31.02
CA ALA A 1009 30.31 -2.78 -32.40
C ALA A 1009 31.38 -3.86 -32.65
N ARG A 1010 31.24 -4.62 -33.75
CA ARG A 1010 32.15 -5.70 -34.15
C ARG A 1010 33.56 -5.19 -34.47
N ASN A 1011 34.35 -4.92 -33.44
CA ASN A 1011 35.80 -4.78 -33.55
C ASN A 1011 36.43 -6.17 -33.64
N SER A 1012 36.36 -6.76 -34.83
CA SER A 1012 37.05 -8.01 -35.16
C SER A 1012 38.56 -7.81 -35.16
N LYS A 1013 39.21 -8.07 -34.02
CA LYS A 1013 40.63 -8.41 -33.98
C LYS A 1013 40.78 -9.93 -34.04
N SER A 1014 41.73 -10.36 -34.85
CA SER A 1014 41.90 -11.75 -35.29
C SER A 1014 42.23 -12.70 -34.15
N ILE A 1015 41.60 -13.88 -34.19
CA ILE A 1015 42.10 -15.09 -33.53
C ILE A 1015 43.56 -15.31 -33.98
N ILE A 1016 44.43 -15.65 -33.03
CA ILE A 1016 45.72 -16.29 -33.28
C ILE A 1016 45.62 -17.71 -32.73
N SER A 1017 46.10 -18.69 -33.50
CA SER A 1017 45.95 -20.13 -33.24
C SER A 1017 47.30 -20.82 -33.04
N SER A 1018 47.27 -22.07 -32.54
CA SER A 1018 48.41 -23.00 -32.36
C SER A 1018 49.50 -22.51 -31.37
N GLN A 1019 50.24 -23.37 -30.65
CA GLN A 1019 50.32 -24.84 -30.51
C GLN A 1019 50.82 -25.12 -29.04
N GLU A 1020 50.97 -26.31 -28.46
CA GLU A 1020 51.32 -27.67 -28.92
C GLU A 1020 50.62 -28.77 -28.05
N ASP A 1021 50.48 -29.99 -28.59
CA ASP A 1021 50.29 -31.24 -27.81
C ASP A 1021 51.66 -31.86 -27.44
N PRO A 1022 51.71 -32.83 -26.50
CA PRO A 1022 52.08 -34.16 -26.98
C PRO A 1022 51.34 -35.37 -26.36
N ALA A 1023 51.19 -36.40 -27.20
CA ALA A 1023 51.08 -37.85 -26.96
C ALA A 1023 51.49 -38.40 -25.56
N SER A 1024 50.95 -39.50 -25.01
CA SER A 1024 49.97 -40.55 -25.44
C SER A 1024 49.63 -41.46 -24.21
N TYR A 1025 49.08 -42.70 -24.22
CA TYR A 1025 48.77 -43.71 -25.25
C TYR A 1025 47.75 -44.79 -24.75
N GLN A 1026 47.08 -45.45 -25.70
CA GLN A 1026 46.55 -46.84 -25.72
C GLN A 1026 45.64 -47.46 -24.60
N GLN A 1027 44.54 -48.03 -25.13
CA GLN A 1027 43.90 -49.33 -24.81
C GLN A 1027 42.89 -49.48 -23.65
N ALA A 1028 41.84 -50.24 -23.98
CA ALA A 1028 40.76 -50.78 -23.15
C ALA A 1028 41.02 -52.32 -22.93
N PRO A 1029 40.13 -53.20 -22.37
CA PRO A 1029 38.66 -53.17 -22.45
C PRO A 1029 37.85 -53.63 -21.21
N THR A 1030 36.52 -53.50 -21.34
CA THR A 1030 35.43 -54.34 -20.77
C THR A 1030 35.62 -55.05 -19.42
N TYR A 1031 34.70 -54.75 -18.48
CA TYR A 1031 33.53 -55.62 -18.26
C TYR A 1031 32.28 -54.78 -17.96
#